data_AF-A0A3N6N0L1-F1
#
_entry.id   AF-A0A3N6N0L1-F1
#
_cell.length_a   1.000
_cell.length_b   1.000
_cell.length_c   1.000
_cell.angle_alpha   90.00
_cell.angle_beta   90.00
_cell.angle_gamma   90.00
#
_symmetry.space_group_name_H-M   'P 1'
#
loop_
_entity.id
_entity.type
_entity.pdbx_description
1 polymer ?
#
loop_
_entity_poly.entity_id
_entity_poly.type
_entity_poly.pdbx_seq_one_letter_code
_entity_poly.pdbx_strand_id
1 'polypeptide(L)'
;MIGKKISNPRRSASKAERISALAEYVRSPEAADSKEKCVYSGARGFTSDLPDVQALEMIALAEEATRSRDPVQHYVLSWREGEQPAAAQVEEAVTILLHELGLEQHQVIYGLHADSRNQHVHVLVNRVHPETLKCIEINRGFDIEVVHRAVARIEHTQGWQRERNGRYIVLPDGQLARSASEQKQSSEPNQQRRDMENRTGEKSVVRIAKENAGDVFRTATSWDELHSRLAAVNMRYQRTGSGAVIFVGEVAVKASSVDRAASLAKLEKRFGAFRPSDEATQRASLGNAERVTPQPVVPGLPAWEKYTAERQAHIKERSAARLELRCRHDAEREGMRKQNREARQELFASRDWVGRGVGLNALRSVLAAEQAAERASLFDRQAAERKQLTARLPAFPSLEEWLRQRQMSAVAAVWRYRADIPQEIIGDKPADDVPAAPANDIRAFRPRFSGKQVEYVRRDALDDLLFSHRASFVDCGSTIQVYAWKDERSTLAALQLAAQKWGSFSLQGSPDYKALCVRLAAEHGLRIKNPELQDAIERERDRLTRELVDARKSDRQRQFERYAAAVRADRYRITYIRTWPDGGRQPMVMGGRIDGYTVEEIGRRARYIDGLHELEYTPLSDERRHVVIHGMTREQARNFLIDGFKPAALVESSTDSFEAVVNVGELAENSDVVAISRVLNERYGDATPAKGILSHRAPEISGSSPGDWPGIRLRYAEHHICSKTGELIQELRARLVSARGEITQIQLPRTAATAADAYRVHRADLMTRQIRDALDISSIDAAIAVRLRVTGYTRAEVEHALMSERAGEEARDWDGYARWAADFAFGEVGNREAVRLDRYRERWLELEGRTSEQQMSRPPSSPRK
;
A
#
# COMPACT_ATOMS: atom_id res chain seq x y z
N MET A 1 7.35 -12.84 -0.65
CA MET A 1 8.05 -13.77 0.27
C MET A 1 7.12 -14.27 1.39
N ILE A 2 7.33 -15.50 1.88
CA ILE A 2 6.57 -16.11 2.99
C ILE A 2 7.53 -16.55 4.11
N GLY A 3 7.25 -16.16 5.35
CA GLY A 3 7.98 -16.62 6.54
C GLY A 3 7.15 -17.59 7.39
N LYS A 4 7.76 -18.70 7.83
CA LYS A 4 7.11 -19.72 8.67
C LYS A 4 8.01 -20.14 9.83
N LYS A 5 7.35 -20.56 10.92
CA LYS A 5 7.98 -21.28 12.03
C LYS A 5 7.59 -22.74 11.95
N ILE A 6 8.57 -23.64 11.96
CA ILE A 6 8.35 -25.08 11.93
C ILE A 6 8.25 -25.60 13.36
N SER A 7 7.21 -26.40 13.61
CA SER A 7 6.99 -27.00 14.92
C SER A 7 7.89 -28.22 15.10
N ASN A 8 8.37 -28.45 16.33
CA ASN A 8 9.11 -29.67 16.67
C ASN A 8 8.24 -30.92 16.39
N PRO A 9 8.64 -31.79 15.43
CA PRO A 9 7.86 -32.98 15.08
C PRO A 9 7.93 -34.07 16.14
N ARG A 10 9.00 -34.12 16.96
CA ARG A 10 9.21 -35.15 17.99
C ARG A 10 9.60 -34.51 19.32
N ARG A 11 8.60 -34.14 20.12
CA ARG A 11 8.80 -33.53 21.45
C ARG A 11 9.49 -34.44 22.48
N SER A 12 9.59 -35.73 22.20
CA SER A 12 10.26 -36.72 23.05
C SER A 12 11.75 -36.92 22.72
N ALA A 13 12.24 -36.39 21.59
CA ALA A 13 13.65 -36.51 21.21
C ALA A 13 14.54 -35.68 22.14
N SER A 14 15.78 -36.12 22.35
CA SER A 14 16.76 -35.34 23.11
C SER A 14 17.15 -34.06 22.35
N LYS A 15 17.76 -33.08 23.06
CA LYS A 15 18.25 -31.86 22.41
C LYS A 15 19.33 -32.20 21.38
N ALA A 16 20.26 -33.09 21.74
CA ALA A 16 21.32 -33.58 20.87
C ALA A 16 20.76 -34.19 19.56
N GLU A 17 19.86 -35.16 19.67
CA GLU A 17 19.25 -35.82 18.51
C GLU A 17 18.57 -34.82 17.58
N ARG A 18 17.83 -33.86 18.14
CA ARG A 18 17.13 -32.86 17.35
C ARG A 18 18.08 -31.91 16.64
N ILE A 19 19.11 -31.41 17.34
CA ILE A 19 20.05 -30.45 16.77
C ILE A 19 20.87 -31.11 15.67
N SER A 20 21.41 -32.31 15.90
CA SER A 20 22.15 -33.06 14.87
C SER A 20 21.31 -33.30 13.62
N ALA A 21 20.11 -33.87 13.78
CA ALA A 21 19.25 -34.18 12.64
C ALA A 21 18.83 -32.92 11.86
N LEU A 22 18.59 -31.81 12.56
CA LEU A 22 18.17 -30.57 11.92
C LEU A 22 19.33 -29.82 11.27
N ALA A 23 20.52 -29.80 11.89
CA ALA A 23 21.72 -29.20 11.30
C ALA A 23 22.13 -29.95 10.02
N GLU A 24 22.07 -31.28 10.03
CA GLU A 24 22.29 -32.12 8.86
C GLU A 24 21.25 -31.83 7.76
N TYR A 25 19.96 -31.85 8.10
CA TYR A 25 18.89 -31.53 7.15
C TYR A 25 19.03 -30.13 6.53
N VAL A 26 19.41 -29.13 7.32
CA VAL A 26 19.57 -27.75 6.82
C VAL A 26 20.70 -27.64 5.81
N ARG A 27 21.81 -28.38 5.99
CA ARG A 27 23.01 -28.27 5.15
C ARG A 27 23.05 -29.24 3.99
N SER A 28 22.54 -30.45 4.20
CA SER A 28 22.65 -31.57 3.27
C SER A 28 21.32 -32.34 3.22
N PRO A 29 20.21 -31.69 2.83
CA PRO A 29 18.90 -32.35 2.73
C PRO A 29 18.92 -33.54 1.74
N GLU A 30 19.80 -33.50 0.74
CA GLU A 30 20.01 -34.59 -0.22
C GLU A 30 20.37 -35.94 0.42
N ALA A 31 20.96 -35.93 1.62
CA ALA A 31 21.31 -37.14 2.37
C ALA A 31 20.05 -37.89 2.88
N ALA A 32 18.95 -37.16 3.10
CA ALA A 32 17.66 -37.71 3.54
C ALA A 32 16.70 -37.94 2.37
N ASP A 33 16.67 -37.04 1.37
CA ASP A 33 15.93 -37.19 0.13
C ASP A 33 16.75 -36.68 -1.06
N SER A 34 17.15 -37.58 -1.95
CA SER A 34 17.93 -37.28 -3.17
C SER A 34 17.34 -36.21 -4.10
N LYS A 35 16.07 -35.85 -3.94
CA LYS A 35 15.41 -34.78 -4.71
C LYS A 35 15.62 -33.39 -4.09
N GLU A 36 15.94 -33.32 -2.81
CA GLU A 36 16.23 -32.06 -2.14
C GLU A 36 17.66 -31.63 -2.43
N LYS A 37 17.89 -30.33 -2.63
CA LYS A 37 19.23 -29.78 -2.92
C LYS A 37 19.48 -28.52 -2.12
N CYS A 38 20.56 -28.51 -1.35
CA CYS A 38 21.11 -27.30 -0.76
C CYS A 38 22.00 -26.57 -1.78
N VAL A 39 21.65 -25.32 -2.08
CA VAL A 39 22.35 -24.46 -3.05
C VAL A 39 23.36 -23.56 -2.35
N TYR A 40 23.12 -23.22 -1.09
CA TYR A 40 23.99 -22.37 -0.28
C TYR A 40 23.77 -22.67 1.19
N SER A 41 24.83 -22.66 2.01
CA SER A 41 24.73 -22.84 3.45
C SER A 41 25.71 -21.96 4.20
N GLY A 42 25.36 -21.58 5.42
CA GLY A 42 26.21 -20.77 6.28
C GLY A 42 25.94 -21.01 7.76
N ALA A 43 26.81 -20.44 8.60
CA ALA A 43 26.71 -20.48 10.04
C ALA A 43 27.23 -19.17 10.65
N ARG A 44 26.71 -18.77 11.82
CA ARG A 44 27.22 -17.61 12.59
C ARG A 44 27.15 -17.90 14.09
N GLY A 45 28.01 -17.22 14.85
CA GLY A 45 28.04 -17.31 16.32
C GLY A 45 28.72 -18.58 16.85
N PHE A 46 29.60 -19.20 16.05
CA PHE A 46 30.38 -20.38 16.43
C PHE A 46 31.86 -20.06 16.56
N THR A 47 32.57 -20.88 17.32
CA THR A 47 34.04 -20.78 17.47
C THR A 47 34.75 -21.51 16.34
N SER A 48 34.20 -22.64 15.89
CA SER A 48 34.71 -23.39 14.75
C SER A 48 33.96 -23.07 13.45
N ASP A 49 34.69 -23.15 12.34
CA ASP A 49 34.12 -23.10 10.98
C ASP A 49 33.73 -24.49 10.45
N LEU A 50 34.02 -25.57 11.19
CA LEU A 50 33.75 -26.94 10.74
C LEU A 50 32.29 -27.34 10.99
N PRO A 51 31.54 -27.82 9.97
CA PRO A 51 30.12 -28.09 10.09
C PRO A 51 29.71 -29.03 11.24
N ASP A 52 30.43 -30.15 11.38
CA ASP A 52 30.14 -31.14 12.43
C ASP A 52 30.44 -30.60 13.83
N VAL A 53 31.49 -29.78 13.94
CA VAL A 53 31.89 -29.14 15.20
C VAL A 53 30.87 -28.09 15.61
N GLN A 54 30.32 -27.32 14.67
CA GLN A 54 29.26 -26.34 14.94
C GLN A 54 27.98 -26.99 15.47
N ALA A 55 27.60 -28.17 14.96
CA ALA A 55 26.48 -28.91 15.52
C ALA A 55 26.76 -29.34 16.97
N LEU A 56 27.96 -29.83 17.26
CA LEU A 56 28.38 -30.19 18.62
C LEU A 56 28.44 -28.97 19.56
N GLU A 57 28.95 -27.83 19.10
CA GLU A 57 28.97 -26.56 19.85
C GLU A 57 27.54 -26.09 20.17
N MET A 58 26.62 -26.21 19.21
CA MET A 58 25.20 -25.87 19.44
C MET A 58 24.55 -26.81 20.46
N ILE A 59 24.86 -28.10 20.41
CA ILE A 59 24.38 -29.10 21.37
C ILE A 59 24.89 -28.76 22.77
N ALA A 60 26.19 -28.52 22.90
CA ALA A 60 26.81 -28.19 24.18
C ALA A 60 26.14 -26.96 24.81
N LEU A 61 25.99 -25.88 24.05
CA LEU A 61 25.32 -24.67 24.54
C LEU A 61 23.84 -24.89 24.85
N ALA A 62 23.13 -25.69 24.04
CA ALA A 62 21.73 -26.01 24.27
C ALA A 62 21.51 -26.85 25.55
N GLU A 63 22.47 -27.71 25.92
CA GLU A 63 22.38 -28.54 27.12
C GLU A 63 22.48 -27.72 28.41
N GLU A 64 23.28 -26.64 28.43
CA GLU A 64 23.37 -25.69 29.56
C GLU A 64 22.01 -25.10 29.96
N ALA A 65 21.08 -24.97 29.01
CA ALA A 65 19.70 -24.55 29.28
C ALA A 65 18.85 -25.67 29.89
N THR A 66 19.14 -26.07 31.13
CA THR A 66 18.43 -27.13 31.89
C THR A 66 16.93 -26.86 32.08
N ARG A 67 16.52 -25.59 32.12
CA ARG A 67 15.11 -25.17 32.27
C ARG A 67 14.31 -25.16 30.97
N SER A 68 14.96 -25.29 29.81
CA SER A 68 14.30 -25.31 28.50
C SER A 68 14.42 -26.68 27.85
N ARG A 69 13.30 -27.37 27.66
CA ARG A 69 13.26 -28.63 26.90
C ARG A 69 13.47 -28.42 25.39
N ASP A 70 13.30 -27.20 24.91
CA ASP A 70 13.35 -26.86 23.48
C ASP A 70 14.03 -25.49 23.26
N PRO A 71 15.38 -25.45 23.32
CA PRO A 71 16.14 -24.22 23.19
C PRO A 71 16.31 -23.74 21.73
N VAL A 72 16.10 -24.60 20.73
CA VAL A 72 16.34 -24.26 19.32
C VAL A 72 15.04 -24.00 18.55
N GLN A 73 15.07 -23.05 17.61
CA GLN A 73 13.94 -22.71 16.73
C GLN A 73 14.30 -22.93 15.27
N HIS A 74 13.30 -23.35 14.49
CA HIS A 74 13.43 -23.59 13.06
C HIS A 74 12.48 -22.66 12.30
N TYR A 75 13.06 -21.76 11.51
CA TYR A 75 12.34 -20.85 10.64
C TYR A 75 12.59 -21.19 9.18
N VAL A 76 11.64 -20.83 8.32
CA VAL A 76 11.78 -20.94 6.87
C VAL A 76 11.34 -19.63 6.25
N LEU A 77 12.18 -19.05 5.39
CA LEU A 77 11.83 -17.92 4.52
C LEU A 77 11.81 -18.43 3.08
N SER A 78 10.70 -18.24 2.37
CA SER A 78 10.50 -18.72 1.01
C SER A 78 10.23 -17.55 0.06
N TRP A 79 11.01 -17.49 -1.01
CA TRP A 79 10.84 -16.52 -2.10
C TRP A 79 9.72 -16.95 -3.04
N ARG A 80 9.23 -16.03 -3.87
CA ARG A 80 8.18 -16.36 -4.84
C ARG A 80 8.71 -17.23 -5.97
N GLU A 81 7.80 -17.88 -6.68
CA GLU A 81 8.12 -18.63 -7.88
C GLU A 81 8.81 -17.71 -8.90
N GLY A 82 10.00 -18.11 -9.35
CA GLY A 82 10.84 -17.31 -10.26
C GLY A 82 11.78 -16.31 -9.59
N GLU A 83 11.68 -16.07 -8.28
CA GLU A 83 12.66 -15.28 -7.53
C GLU A 83 13.80 -16.18 -7.04
N GLN A 84 15.04 -15.87 -7.44
CA GLN A 84 16.24 -16.63 -7.04
C GLN A 84 17.20 -15.71 -6.28
N PRO A 85 17.24 -15.78 -4.95
CA PRO A 85 18.18 -14.98 -4.16
C PRO A 85 19.64 -15.38 -4.42
N ALA A 86 20.50 -14.39 -4.57
CA ALA A 86 21.95 -14.59 -4.52
C ALA A 86 22.42 -14.86 -3.07
N ALA A 87 23.59 -15.48 -2.90
CA ALA A 87 24.16 -15.77 -1.57
C ALA A 87 24.20 -14.52 -0.65
N ALA A 88 24.61 -13.37 -1.18
CA ALA A 88 24.62 -12.10 -0.42
C ALA A 88 23.21 -11.67 0.06
N GLN A 89 22.17 -11.92 -0.74
CA GLN A 89 20.79 -11.63 -0.35
C GLN A 89 20.27 -12.61 0.70
N VAL A 90 20.72 -13.87 0.67
CA VAL A 90 20.44 -14.84 1.74
C VAL A 90 21.10 -14.41 3.04
N GLU A 91 22.38 -14.02 3.00
CA GLU A 91 23.11 -13.50 4.17
C GLU A 91 22.41 -12.29 4.78
N GLU A 92 22.02 -11.33 3.95
CA GLU A 92 21.31 -10.13 4.41
C GLU A 92 19.91 -10.47 4.97
N ALA A 93 19.19 -11.40 4.34
CA ALA A 93 17.88 -11.85 4.83
C ALA A 93 17.99 -12.51 6.22
N VAL A 94 19.02 -13.34 6.44
CA VAL A 94 19.31 -13.94 7.75
C VAL A 94 19.69 -12.86 8.76
N THR A 95 20.49 -11.86 8.37
CA THR A 95 20.83 -10.72 9.24
C THR A 95 19.59 -9.96 9.70
N ILE A 96 18.70 -9.60 8.76
CA ILE A 96 17.45 -8.88 9.09
C ILE A 96 16.55 -9.73 9.98
N LEU A 97 16.46 -11.04 9.72
CA LEU A 97 15.67 -11.96 10.55
C LEU A 97 16.20 -12.02 12.00
N LEU A 98 17.51 -12.22 12.19
CA LEU A 98 18.11 -12.29 13.53
C LEU A 98 17.96 -10.97 14.28
N HIS A 99 18.13 -9.83 13.59
CA HIS A 99 17.96 -8.51 14.17
C HIS A 99 16.52 -8.29 14.67
N GLU A 100 15.52 -8.60 13.85
CA GLU A 100 14.12 -8.49 14.27
C GLU A 100 13.79 -9.41 15.45
N LEU A 101 14.38 -10.60 15.50
CA LEU A 101 14.22 -11.58 16.59
C LEU A 101 14.99 -11.19 17.87
N GLY A 102 15.97 -10.27 17.79
CA GLY A 102 16.88 -9.94 18.89
C GLY A 102 17.87 -11.06 19.21
N LEU A 103 18.33 -11.78 18.17
CA LEU A 103 19.20 -12.96 18.27
C LEU A 103 20.50 -12.82 17.47
N GLU A 104 20.99 -11.59 17.26
CA GLU A 104 22.16 -11.29 16.42
C GLU A 104 23.45 -11.95 16.94
N GLN A 105 23.56 -12.10 18.26
CA GLN A 105 24.71 -12.69 18.94
C GLN A 105 24.54 -14.19 19.25
N HIS A 106 23.55 -14.85 18.65
CA HIS A 106 23.26 -16.27 18.90
C HIS A 106 23.80 -17.18 17.80
N GLN A 107 24.00 -18.44 18.16
CA GLN A 107 24.36 -19.49 17.21
C GLN A 107 23.23 -19.73 16.21
N VAL A 108 23.56 -19.71 14.92
CA VAL A 108 22.62 -19.95 13.83
C VAL A 108 23.26 -20.75 12.71
N ILE A 109 22.53 -21.75 12.20
CA ILE A 109 22.88 -22.52 11.02
C ILE A 109 21.76 -22.32 10.00
N TYR A 110 22.08 -22.08 8.74
CA TYR A 110 21.08 -21.90 7.69
C TYR A 110 21.51 -22.50 6.36
N GLY A 111 20.53 -22.82 5.53
CA GLY A 111 20.72 -23.46 4.23
C GLY A 111 19.58 -23.14 3.28
N LEU A 112 19.93 -22.74 2.05
CA LEU A 112 19.02 -22.42 0.96
C LEU A 112 18.73 -23.68 0.16
N HIS A 113 17.46 -24.10 0.14
CA HIS A 113 16.99 -25.26 -0.59
C HIS A 113 16.26 -24.84 -1.87
N ALA A 114 16.41 -25.65 -2.94
CA ALA A 114 15.83 -25.41 -4.27
C ALA A 114 15.10 -26.66 -4.83
N ASP A 115 14.55 -27.46 -3.93
CA ASP A 115 13.82 -28.71 -4.14
C ASP A 115 12.37 -28.51 -4.62
N SER A 116 11.79 -27.34 -4.36
CA SER A 116 10.44 -26.96 -4.78
C SER A 116 10.46 -25.89 -5.87
N ARG A 117 9.29 -25.55 -6.43
CA ARG A 117 9.15 -24.43 -7.39
C ARG A 117 9.64 -23.08 -6.82
N ASN A 118 9.75 -22.98 -5.49
CA ASN A 118 10.23 -21.80 -4.78
C ASN A 118 11.51 -22.13 -4.01
N GLN A 119 12.53 -21.29 -4.15
CA GLN A 119 13.69 -21.34 -3.28
C GLN A 119 13.31 -20.91 -1.86
N HIS A 120 13.86 -21.58 -0.85
CA HIS A 120 13.59 -21.25 0.53
C HIS A 120 14.77 -21.56 1.44
N VAL A 121 15.04 -20.66 2.39
CA VAL A 121 16.12 -20.83 3.36
C VAL A 121 15.56 -21.35 4.67
N HIS A 122 16.11 -22.46 5.14
CA HIS A 122 15.91 -22.95 6.49
C HIS A 122 16.90 -22.27 7.43
N VAL A 123 16.42 -21.80 8.58
CA VAL A 123 17.22 -21.11 9.59
C VAL A 123 16.99 -21.78 10.94
N LEU A 124 18.04 -22.44 11.44
CA LEU A 124 18.11 -23.06 12.76
C LEU A 124 18.83 -22.11 13.72
N VAL A 125 18.12 -21.59 14.72
CA VAL A 125 18.67 -20.63 15.71
C VAL A 125 18.62 -21.24 17.11
N ASN A 126 19.72 -21.13 17.86
CA ASN A 126 19.74 -21.41 19.29
C ASN A 126 19.28 -20.17 20.08
N ARG A 127 18.30 -20.30 20.98
CA ARG A 127 17.81 -19.20 21.82
C ARG A 127 18.64 -18.99 23.09
N VAL A 128 19.61 -19.86 23.34
CA VAL A 128 20.54 -19.74 24.46
C VAL A 128 21.65 -18.78 24.05
N HIS A 129 21.79 -17.70 24.80
CA HIS A 129 22.86 -16.73 24.56
C HIS A 129 24.21 -17.34 24.97
N PRO A 130 25.26 -17.28 24.14
CA PRO A 130 26.55 -17.93 24.41
C PRO A 130 27.22 -17.43 25.69
N GLU A 131 27.18 -16.12 25.96
CA GLU A 131 27.79 -15.56 27.18
C GLU A 131 26.94 -15.71 28.45
N THR A 132 25.63 -15.42 28.37
CA THR A 132 24.77 -15.39 29.57
C THR A 132 24.18 -16.74 29.94
N LEU A 133 24.25 -17.72 29.02
CA LEU A 133 23.64 -19.05 29.13
C LEU A 133 22.13 -19.03 29.41
N LYS A 134 21.47 -17.89 29.16
CA LYS A 134 20.03 -17.71 29.35
C LYS A 134 19.30 -17.95 28.04
N CYS A 135 18.19 -18.67 28.12
CA CYS A 135 17.27 -18.87 27.00
C CYS A 135 16.35 -17.65 26.86
N ILE A 136 16.42 -16.95 25.72
CA ILE A 136 15.64 -15.74 25.46
C ILE A 136 14.21 -16.09 25.03
N GLU A 137 13.21 -15.40 25.60
CA GLU A 137 11.83 -15.47 25.16
C GLU A 137 11.55 -14.39 24.09
N ILE A 138 11.47 -14.82 22.83
CA ILE A 138 11.23 -13.94 21.69
C ILE A 138 9.79 -13.41 21.74
N ASN A 139 9.64 -12.08 21.81
CA ASN A 139 8.36 -11.38 21.75
C ASN A 139 7.24 -12.00 22.60
N ARG A 140 7.55 -12.41 23.85
CA ARG A 140 6.60 -13.06 24.78
C ARG A 140 5.89 -14.29 24.18
N GLY A 141 6.59 -15.04 23.33
CA GLY A 141 6.08 -16.22 22.64
C GLY A 141 5.38 -15.95 21.29
N PHE A 142 5.36 -14.70 20.80
CA PHE A 142 4.79 -14.32 19.50
C PHE A 142 5.87 -14.10 18.44
N ASP A 143 6.78 -15.05 18.30
CA ASP A 143 7.88 -15.01 17.34
C ASP A 143 7.42 -14.91 15.87
N ILE A 144 6.32 -15.58 15.50
CA ILE A 144 5.79 -15.51 14.13
C ILE A 144 5.37 -14.08 13.72
N GLU A 145 4.98 -13.22 14.67
CA GLU A 145 4.71 -11.81 14.35
C GLU A 145 5.99 -11.07 13.97
N VAL A 146 7.10 -11.39 14.65
CA VAL A 146 8.42 -10.82 14.38
C VAL A 146 8.94 -11.29 13.03
N VAL A 147 8.77 -12.58 12.71
CA VAL A 147 9.14 -13.14 11.39
C VAL A 147 8.41 -12.39 10.27
N HIS A 148 7.14 -12.04 10.43
CA HIS A 148 6.42 -11.26 9.42
C HIS A 148 6.91 -9.80 9.30
N ARG A 149 7.46 -9.21 10.38
CA ARG A 149 8.14 -7.90 10.30
C ARG A 149 9.45 -8.02 9.53
N ALA A 150 10.24 -9.05 9.81
CA ALA A 150 11.47 -9.34 9.07
C ALA A 150 11.20 -9.52 7.58
N VAL A 151 10.19 -10.33 7.20
CA VAL A 151 9.80 -10.50 5.79
C VAL A 151 9.49 -9.15 5.12
N ALA A 152 8.70 -8.28 5.75
CA ALA A 152 8.38 -6.98 5.18
C ALA A 152 9.61 -6.08 5.00
N ARG A 153 10.59 -6.15 5.92
CA ARG A 153 11.86 -5.44 5.78
C ARG A 153 12.74 -6.03 4.68
N ILE A 154 12.85 -7.36 4.60
CA ILE A 154 13.61 -8.04 3.55
C ILE A 154 13.05 -7.70 2.18
N GLU A 155 11.73 -7.79 2.01
CA GLU A 155 11.05 -7.43 0.76
C GLU A 155 11.33 -5.97 0.37
N HIS A 156 11.29 -5.05 1.32
CA HIS A 156 11.56 -3.64 1.09
C HIS A 156 13.04 -3.36 0.74
N THR A 157 13.98 -3.87 1.53
CA THR A 157 15.42 -3.64 1.36
C THR A 157 15.95 -4.25 0.07
N GLN A 158 15.49 -5.46 -0.28
CA GLN A 158 15.98 -6.20 -1.44
C GLN A 158 15.12 -6.00 -2.71
N GLY A 159 14.00 -5.28 -2.61
CA GLY A 159 13.11 -5.00 -3.74
C GLY A 159 12.29 -6.20 -4.21
N TRP A 160 12.05 -7.20 -3.37
CA TRP A 160 11.26 -8.38 -3.73
C TRP A 160 9.77 -8.10 -3.89
N GLN A 161 9.09 -8.91 -4.69
CA GLN A 161 7.65 -8.77 -4.84
C GLN A 161 6.91 -9.23 -3.59
N ARG A 162 6.07 -8.34 -3.09
CA ARG A 162 5.27 -8.57 -1.88
C ARG A 162 4.14 -9.55 -2.09
N GLU A 163 3.88 -10.38 -1.07
CA GLU A 163 2.69 -11.22 -1.03
C GLU A 163 1.38 -10.44 -0.97
N ARG A 164 0.35 -10.90 -1.71
CA ARG A 164 -0.98 -10.25 -1.77
C ARG A 164 -1.59 -10.05 -0.37
N ASN A 165 -1.29 -10.96 0.55
CA ASN A 165 -1.76 -10.95 1.94
C ASN A 165 -0.62 -10.69 2.95
N GLY A 166 0.46 -9.99 2.57
CA GLY A 166 1.56 -9.65 3.48
C GLY A 166 1.06 -8.84 4.68
N ARG A 167 1.43 -9.26 5.90
CA ARG A 167 0.89 -8.72 7.18
C ARG A 167 1.43 -7.33 7.56
N TYR A 168 2.68 -7.05 7.19
CA TYR A 168 3.36 -5.78 7.43
C TYR A 168 3.78 -5.14 6.11
N ILE A 169 3.99 -3.83 6.12
CA ILE A 169 4.54 -3.03 5.02
C ILE A 169 5.51 -2.01 5.59
N VAL A 170 6.60 -1.74 4.88
CA VAL A 170 7.49 -0.62 5.21
C VAL A 170 6.99 0.61 4.45
N LEU A 171 6.69 1.68 5.20
CA LEU A 171 6.23 2.96 4.68
C LEU A 171 7.40 3.76 4.06
N PRO A 172 7.13 4.80 3.25
CA PRO A 172 8.19 5.62 2.65
C PRO A 172 9.13 6.31 3.65
N ASP A 173 8.71 6.46 4.90
CA ASP A 173 9.52 6.98 6.02
C ASP A 173 10.38 5.90 6.70
N GLY A 174 10.39 4.66 6.20
CA GLY A 174 11.12 3.52 6.73
C GLY A 174 10.44 2.80 7.91
N GLN A 175 9.25 3.25 8.34
CA GLN A 175 8.53 2.65 9.46
C GLN A 175 7.70 1.43 9.04
N LEU A 176 7.58 0.44 9.94
CA LEU A 176 6.74 -0.74 9.73
C LEU A 176 5.29 -0.43 10.11
N ALA A 177 4.37 -0.55 9.16
CA ALA A 177 2.93 -0.48 9.38
C ALA A 177 2.26 -1.85 9.17
N ARG A 178 1.15 -2.10 9.87
CA ARG A 178 0.30 -3.27 9.61
C ARG A 178 -0.60 -3.02 8.41
N SER A 179 -0.73 -4.00 7.52
CA SER A 179 -1.58 -3.88 6.34
C SER A 179 -3.08 -3.88 6.68
N ALA A 180 -3.85 -2.98 6.06
CA ALA A 180 -5.30 -2.84 6.27
C ALA A 180 -6.14 -4.08 5.89
N SER A 181 -5.58 -5.04 5.14
CA SER A 181 -6.27 -6.28 4.72
C SER A 181 -6.75 -7.15 5.90
N GLU A 182 -6.19 -6.98 7.10
CA GLU A 182 -6.61 -7.70 8.30
C GLU A 182 -7.87 -7.15 8.99
N GLN A 183 -8.39 -5.99 8.57
CA GLN A 183 -9.59 -5.40 9.18
C GLN A 183 -10.89 -6.05 8.69
N LYS A 184 -10.87 -6.86 7.62
CA LYS A 184 -12.01 -7.71 7.27
C LYS A 184 -12.07 -8.90 8.24
N GLN A 185 -12.86 -8.78 9.31
CA GLN A 185 -13.33 -9.94 10.05
C GLN A 185 -13.98 -10.91 9.06
N SER A 186 -13.35 -12.05 8.78
CA SER A 186 -14.06 -13.11 8.10
C SER A 186 -15.14 -13.65 9.06
N SER A 187 -16.40 -13.56 8.63
CA SER A 187 -17.52 -14.25 9.28
C SER A 187 -17.29 -15.77 9.31
N GLU A 188 -16.38 -16.28 8.50
CA GLU A 188 -16.08 -17.70 8.39
C GLU A 188 -15.18 -18.25 9.54
N PRO A 189 -15.33 -19.53 9.91
CA PRO A 189 -14.38 -20.24 10.78
C PRO A 189 -12.99 -20.35 10.17
N ASN A 190 -11.99 -20.75 10.97
CA ASN A 190 -10.64 -21.00 10.47
C ASN A 190 -10.60 -22.19 9.47
N GLN A 191 -9.56 -22.23 8.62
CA GLN A 191 -9.50 -23.17 7.50
C GLN A 191 -9.66 -24.64 7.91
N GLN A 192 -8.99 -25.08 8.97
CA GLN A 192 -9.10 -26.47 9.46
C GLN A 192 -10.54 -26.86 9.83
N ARG A 193 -11.33 -25.93 10.40
CA ARG A 193 -12.75 -26.19 10.69
C ARG A 193 -13.60 -26.21 9.43
N ARG A 194 -13.30 -25.35 8.46
CA ARG A 194 -13.95 -25.36 7.14
C ARG A 194 -13.67 -26.67 6.40
N ASP A 195 -12.46 -27.19 6.46
CA ASP A 195 -12.11 -28.48 5.85
C ASP A 195 -12.91 -29.63 6.49
N MET A 196 -13.13 -29.58 7.81
CA MET A 196 -13.99 -30.53 8.52
C MET A 196 -15.47 -30.37 8.14
N GLU A 197 -16.00 -29.14 8.18
CA GLU A 197 -17.34 -28.80 7.70
C GLU A 197 -17.55 -29.32 6.28
N ASN A 198 -16.50 -29.23 5.45
CA ASN A 198 -16.56 -29.64 4.08
C ASN A 198 -16.59 -31.15 3.90
N ARG A 199 -15.86 -31.86 4.76
CA ARG A 199 -15.81 -33.32 4.78
C ARG A 199 -17.12 -33.92 5.30
N THR A 200 -17.70 -33.36 6.36
CA THR A 200 -18.85 -33.96 7.08
C THR A 200 -20.19 -33.38 6.67
N GLY A 201 -20.22 -32.17 6.14
CA GLY A 201 -21.45 -31.42 5.91
C GLY A 201 -22.12 -30.84 7.14
N GLU A 202 -21.52 -31.02 8.30
CA GLU A 202 -21.97 -30.52 9.59
C GLU A 202 -21.37 -29.14 9.85
N LYS A 203 -22.18 -28.15 10.23
CA LYS A 203 -21.68 -26.84 10.69
C LYS A 203 -20.77 -27.05 11.90
N SER A 204 -19.62 -26.38 11.93
CA SER A 204 -18.81 -26.38 13.14
C SER A 204 -19.55 -25.61 14.24
N VAL A 205 -19.33 -26.02 15.49
CA VAL A 205 -19.88 -25.31 16.66
C VAL A 205 -19.47 -23.83 16.67
N VAL A 206 -18.29 -23.52 16.13
CA VAL A 206 -17.82 -22.14 15.96
C VAL A 206 -18.69 -21.37 14.97
N ARG A 207 -19.08 -21.98 13.85
CA ARG A 207 -19.99 -21.36 12.86
C ARG A 207 -21.37 -21.10 13.47
N ILE A 208 -21.93 -22.09 14.17
CA ILE A 208 -23.23 -21.94 14.86
C ILE A 208 -23.15 -20.79 15.87
N ALA A 209 -22.08 -20.72 16.67
CA ALA A 209 -21.86 -19.62 17.58
C ALA A 209 -21.71 -18.26 16.88
N LYS A 210 -21.01 -18.20 15.73
CA LYS A 210 -20.86 -16.97 14.95
C LYS A 210 -22.18 -16.47 14.37
N GLU A 211 -22.95 -17.36 13.75
CA GLU A 211 -24.22 -17.04 13.11
C GLU A 211 -25.28 -16.60 14.14
N ASN A 212 -25.33 -17.24 15.31
CA ASN A 212 -26.40 -16.99 16.29
C ASN A 212 -26.01 -15.97 17.38
N ALA A 213 -24.73 -15.89 17.76
CA ALA A 213 -24.28 -15.03 18.85
C ALA A 213 -23.46 -13.82 18.40
N GLY A 214 -23.03 -13.75 17.14
CA GLY A 214 -22.21 -12.65 16.62
C GLY A 214 -22.84 -11.27 16.82
N ASP A 215 -24.12 -11.12 16.48
CA ASP A 215 -24.87 -9.86 16.68
C ASP A 215 -25.11 -9.53 18.15
N VAL A 216 -25.31 -10.56 18.99
CA VAL A 216 -25.52 -10.40 20.43
C VAL A 216 -24.28 -9.76 21.07
N PHE A 217 -23.07 -10.22 20.75
CA PHE A 217 -21.84 -9.64 21.31
C PHE A 217 -21.59 -8.19 20.85
N ARG A 218 -22.05 -7.83 19.65
CA ARG A 218 -21.90 -6.47 19.13
C ARG A 218 -22.89 -5.51 19.77
N THR A 219 -24.15 -5.92 19.90
CA THR A 219 -25.28 -5.05 20.30
C THR A 219 -25.58 -5.02 21.79
N ALA A 220 -25.23 -6.06 22.55
CA ALA A 220 -25.49 -6.08 23.99
C ALA A 220 -24.82 -4.91 24.72
N THR A 221 -25.49 -4.41 25.76
CA THR A 221 -25.07 -3.25 26.55
C THR A 221 -24.73 -3.57 28.00
N SER A 222 -25.14 -4.74 28.51
CA SER A 222 -24.87 -5.20 29.88
C SER A 222 -24.62 -6.71 29.96
N TRP A 223 -24.06 -7.18 31.09
CA TRP A 223 -23.87 -8.62 31.35
C TRP A 223 -25.20 -9.39 31.40
N ASP A 224 -26.24 -8.80 31.99
CA ASP A 224 -27.55 -9.43 32.13
C ASP A 224 -28.27 -9.57 30.77
N GLU A 225 -28.18 -8.54 29.92
CA GLU A 225 -28.72 -8.57 28.56
C GLU A 225 -27.96 -9.60 27.70
N LEU A 226 -26.62 -9.63 27.80
CA LEU A 226 -25.79 -10.60 27.09
C LEU A 226 -26.18 -12.03 27.46
N HIS A 227 -26.29 -12.32 28.75
CA HIS A 227 -26.62 -13.66 29.24
C HIS A 227 -28.04 -14.09 28.86
N SER A 228 -29.01 -13.19 28.96
CA SER A 228 -30.40 -13.47 28.58
C SER A 228 -30.53 -13.76 27.09
N ARG A 229 -29.88 -12.95 26.24
CA ARG A 229 -29.93 -13.12 24.77
C ARG A 229 -29.14 -14.34 24.29
N LEU A 230 -28.04 -14.69 24.96
CA LEU A 230 -27.31 -15.93 24.68
C LEU A 230 -28.13 -17.16 25.11
N ALA A 231 -28.81 -17.10 26.26
CA ALA A 231 -29.68 -18.18 26.71
C ALA A 231 -30.84 -18.42 25.75
N ALA A 232 -31.41 -17.37 25.15
CA ALA A 232 -32.45 -17.48 24.13
C ALA A 232 -32.01 -18.24 22.86
N VAL A 233 -30.70 -18.26 22.55
CA VAL A 233 -30.11 -19.05 21.45
C VAL A 233 -29.41 -20.32 21.93
N ASN A 234 -29.70 -20.78 23.16
CA ASN A 234 -29.14 -21.97 23.80
C ASN A 234 -27.60 -21.95 23.92
N MET A 235 -27.05 -20.78 24.23
CA MET A 235 -25.62 -20.58 24.46
C MET A 235 -25.37 -19.99 25.85
N ARG A 236 -24.25 -20.34 26.46
CA ARG A 236 -23.82 -19.76 27.75
C ARG A 236 -22.40 -19.23 27.67
N TYR A 237 -22.17 -18.06 28.26
CA TYR A 237 -20.85 -17.44 28.33
C TYR A 237 -20.25 -17.67 29.72
N GLN A 238 -19.03 -18.20 29.79
CA GLN A 238 -18.37 -18.49 31.06
C GLN A 238 -16.92 -18.02 31.05
N ARG A 239 -16.47 -17.45 32.16
CA ARG A 239 -15.07 -17.08 32.37
C ARG A 239 -14.22 -18.33 32.61
N THR A 240 -13.05 -18.39 31.99
CA THR A 240 -12.06 -19.44 32.21
C THR A 240 -10.66 -18.82 32.25
N GLY A 241 -10.07 -18.74 33.45
CA GLY A 241 -8.79 -18.07 33.69
C GLY A 241 -8.82 -16.59 33.29
N SER A 242 -7.88 -16.19 32.43
CA SER A 242 -7.78 -14.83 31.86
C SER A 242 -8.68 -14.60 30.63
N GLY A 243 -9.44 -15.62 30.20
CA GLY A 243 -10.30 -15.56 29.02
C GLY A 243 -11.73 -15.99 29.31
N ALA A 244 -12.46 -16.28 28.24
CA ALA A 244 -13.82 -16.79 28.32
C ALA A 244 -14.11 -17.79 27.19
N VAL A 245 -15.08 -18.66 27.47
CA VAL A 245 -15.61 -19.67 26.57
C VAL A 245 -17.12 -19.46 26.41
N ILE A 246 -17.60 -19.80 25.24
CA ILE A 246 -19.02 -19.88 24.91
C ILE A 246 -19.32 -21.37 24.77
N PHE A 247 -20.28 -21.86 25.53
CA PHE A 247 -20.80 -23.20 25.32
C PHE A 247 -22.00 -23.14 24.39
N VAL A 248 -22.00 -24.02 23.40
CA VAL A 248 -23.16 -24.33 22.56
C VAL A 248 -23.55 -25.75 22.93
N GLY A 249 -24.66 -25.92 23.65
CA GLY A 249 -24.91 -27.16 24.40
C GLY A 249 -23.77 -27.46 25.37
N GLU A 250 -23.16 -28.65 25.26
CA GLU A 250 -22.01 -29.07 26.08
C GLU A 250 -20.63 -28.76 25.49
N VAL A 251 -20.57 -28.24 24.25
CA VAL A 251 -19.29 -28.01 23.57
C VAL A 251 -18.79 -26.59 23.83
N ALA A 252 -17.61 -26.48 24.47
CA ALA A 252 -16.96 -25.21 24.74
C ALA A 252 -16.14 -24.69 23.54
N VAL A 253 -16.35 -23.41 23.18
CA VAL A 253 -15.60 -22.69 22.14
C VAL A 253 -15.01 -21.42 22.74
N LYS A 254 -13.75 -21.10 22.41
CA LYS A 254 -13.11 -19.85 22.86
C LYS A 254 -13.90 -18.63 22.37
N ALA A 255 -14.30 -17.74 23.27
CA ALA A 255 -15.17 -16.60 22.92
C ALA A 255 -14.57 -15.71 21.82
N SER A 256 -13.27 -15.45 21.89
CA SER A 256 -12.55 -14.65 20.89
C SER A 256 -12.48 -15.28 19.49
N SER A 257 -12.81 -16.57 19.35
CA SER A 257 -12.88 -17.25 18.05
C SER A 257 -14.24 -17.11 17.37
N VAL A 258 -15.26 -16.71 18.14
CA VAL A 258 -16.60 -16.39 17.66
C VAL A 258 -16.62 -14.93 17.20
N ASP A 259 -16.31 -13.99 18.11
CA ASP A 259 -16.11 -12.58 17.74
C ASP A 259 -14.94 -11.99 18.56
N ARG A 260 -14.14 -11.11 17.95
CA ARG A 260 -13.13 -10.35 18.69
C ARG A 260 -13.78 -9.46 19.75
N ALA A 261 -15.00 -8.96 19.55
CA ALA A 261 -15.76 -8.21 20.53
C ALA A 261 -16.21 -9.06 21.73
N ALA A 262 -16.32 -10.38 21.56
CA ALA A 262 -16.72 -11.33 22.61
C ALA A 262 -15.58 -11.68 23.59
N SER A 263 -14.38 -11.08 23.48
CA SER A 263 -13.30 -11.36 24.43
C SER A 263 -13.61 -10.72 25.79
N LEU A 264 -13.35 -11.45 26.89
CA LEU A 264 -13.58 -10.98 28.26
C LEU A 264 -13.09 -9.54 28.50
N ALA A 265 -11.82 -9.24 28.21
CA ALA A 265 -11.25 -7.91 28.43
C ALA A 265 -11.98 -6.76 27.69
N LYS A 266 -12.59 -7.03 26.53
CA LYS A 266 -13.34 -6.02 25.78
C LYS A 266 -14.76 -5.87 26.29
N LEU A 267 -15.39 -6.96 26.67
CA LEU A 267 -16.70 -6.92 27.31
C LEU A 267 -16.61 -6.27 28.70
N GLU A 268 -15.56 -6.55 29.48
CA GLU A 268 -15.31 -5.88 30.76
C GLU A 268 -15.04 -4.38 30.59
N LYS A 269 -14.33 -3.98 29.53
CA LYS A 269 -14.15 -2.55 29.19
C LYS A 269 -15.48 -1.86 28.83
N ARG A 270 -16.44 -2.59 28.25
CA ARG A 270 -17.75 -2.04 27.84
C ARG A 270 -18.81 -2.09 28.94
N PHE A 271 -18.86 -3.17 29.71
CA PHE A 271 -19.94 -3.50 30.65
C PHE A 271 -19.50 -3.42 32.12
N GLY A 272 -18.21 -3.19 32.39
CA GLY A 272 -17.63 -3.26 33.73
C GLY A 272 -17.27 -4.69 34.16
N ALA A 273 -16.92 -4.87 35.43
CA ALA A 273 -16.46 -6.15 35.98
C ALA A 273 -17.43 -7.31 35.67
N PHE A 274 -16.89 -8.46 35.28
CA PHE A 274 -17.68 -9.64 34.92
C PHE A 274 -18.67 -10.05 36.02
N ARG A 275 -19.96 -10.14 35.68
CA ARG A 275 -21.01 -10.70 36.54
C ARG A 275 -21.48 -12.02 35.96
N PRO A 276 -21.56 -13.12 36.72
CA PRO A 276 -22.12 -14.39 36.23
C PRO A 276 -23.63 -14.25 35.97
N SER A 277 -24.20 -15.11 35.12
CA SER A 277 -25.65 -15.14 34.88
C SER A 277 -26.41 -15.71 36.07
N ASP A 278 -27.64 -15.25 36.30
CA ASP A 278 -28.54 -15.80 37.32
C ASP A 278 -28.82 -17.29 37.14
N GLU A 279 -29.09 -17.99 38.24
CA GLU A 279 -29.36 -19.44 38.24
C GLU A 279 -30.56 -19.84 37.35
N ALA A 280 -31.55 -18.97 37.20
CA ALA A 280 -32.70 -19.19 36.31
C ALA A 280 -32.26 -19.22 34.84
N THR A 281 -31.37 -18.31 34.43
CA THR A 281 -30.78 -18.22 33.09
C THR A 281 -29.80 -19.36 32.84
N GLN A 282 -29.06 -19.78 33.87
CA GLN A 282 -28.23 -21.00 33.81
C GLN A 282 -29.09 -22.26 33.64
N ARG A 283 -30.18 -22.39 34.41
CA ARG A 283 -31.11 -23.53 34.29
C ARG A 283 -31.85 -23.55 32.96
N ALA A 284 -32.27 -22.39 32.43
CA ALA A 284 -32.90 -22.29 31.12
C ALA A 284 -31.95 -22.71 29.99
N SER A 285 -30.69 -22.30 30.06
CA SER A 285 -29.66 -22.72 29.08
C SER A 285 -29.21 -24.19 29.23
N LEU A 286 -29.27 -24.75 30.45
CA LEU A 286 -29.01 -26.17 30.73
C LEU A 286 -30.20 -27.09 30.35
N GLY A 287 -31.44 -26.62 30.52
CA GLY A 287 -32.66 -27.37 30.17
C GLY A 287 -32.81 -27.61 28.66
N ASN A 288 -32.27 -26.70 27.84
CA ASN A 288 -32.19 -26.84 26.39
C ASN A 288 -30.83 -27.41 25.90
N ALA A 289 -29.94 -27.82 26.81
CA ALA A 289 -28.61 -28.32 26.47
C ALA A 289 -28.61 -29.78 25.97
N GLU A 290 -29.76 -30.45 25.95
CA GLU A 290 -29.89 -31.79 25.37
C GLU A 290 -29.72 -31.74 23.85
N ARG A 291 -28.46 -31.88 23.45
CA ARG A 291 -27.93 -32.11 22.09
C ARG A 291 -28.02 -30.89 21.18
N VAL A 292 -26.85 -30.32 20.88
CA VAL A 292 -26.67 -29.58 19.62
C VAL A 292 -27.01 -30.55 18.50
N THR A 293 -28.17 -30.39 17.90
CA THR A 293 -28.55 -31.17 16.73
C THR A 293 -27.58 -30.83 15.61
N PRO A 294 -27.00 -31.82 14.92
CA PRO A 294 -26.11 -31.56 13.81
C PRO A 294 -26.83 -30.75 12.73
N GLN A 295 -26.38 -29.52 12.53
CA GLN A 295 -26.95 -28.63 11.52
C GLN A 295 -26.18 -28.79 10.22
N PRO A 296 -26.86 -28.94 9.07
CA PRO A 296 -26.17 -29.00 7.80
C PRO A 296 -25.59 -27.63 7.44
N VAL A 297 -24.40 -27.60 6.83
CA VAL A 297 -23.78 -26.37 6.31
C VAL A 297 -24.67 -25.74 5.23
N VAL A 298 -25.32 -26.56 4.41
CA VAL A 298 -26.30 -26.14 3.40
C VAL A 298 -27.70 -26.57 3.85
N PRO A 299 -28.62 -25.63 4.13
CA PRO A 299 -30.00 -25.98 4.48
C PRO A 299 -30.67 -26.84 3.40
N GLY A 300 -31.48 -27.83 3.81
CA GLY A 300 -32.27 -28.64 2.88
C GLY A 300 -31.52 -29.76 2.15
N LEU A 301 -30.33 -30.14 2.61
CA LEU A 301 -29.56 -31.26 2.03
C LEU A 301 -30.36 -32.58 2.04
N PRO A 302 -30.65 -33.17 0.86
CA PRO A 302 -31.32 -34.47 0.79
C PRO A 302 -30.52 -35.54 1.55
N ALA A 303 -31.23 -36.40 2.28
CA ALA A 303 -30.66 -37.50 3.06
C ALA A 303 -29.70 -37.11 4.21
N TRP A 304 -29.67 -35.82 4.62
CA TRP A 304 -28.88 -35.32 5.75
C TRP A 304 -29.14 -36.08 7.06
N GLU A 305 -30.41 -36.29 7.41
CA GLU A 305 -30.81 -36.97 8.65
C GLU A 305 -30.27 -38.41 8.70
N LYS A 306 -30.34 -39.13 7.57
CA LYS A 306 -29.83 -40.51 7.45
C LYS A 306 -28.31 -40.56 7.56
N TYR A 307 -27.60 -39.68 6.84
CA TYR A 307 -26.14 -39.57 6.93
C TYR A 307 -25.67 -39.33 8.36
N THR A 308 -26.31 -38.37 9.04
CA THR A 308 -25.96 -37.96 10.40
C THR A 308 -26.19 -39.09 11.39
N ALA A 309 -27.33 -39.80 11.30
CA ALA A 309 -27.65 -40.92 12.17
C ALA A 309 -26.66 -42.08 12.01
N GLU A 310 -26.34 -42.47 10.78
CA GLU A 310 -25.37 -43.54 10.48
C GLU A 310 -23.96 -43.17 10.96
N ARG A 311 -23.55 -41.92 10.74
CA ARG A 311 -22.26 -41.41 11.20
C ARG A 311 -22.17 -41.43 12.72
N GLN A 312 -23.22 -41.02 13.44
CA GLN A 312 -23.25 -41.05 14.90
C GLN A 312 -23.16 -42.47 15.43
N ALA A 313 -23.90 -43.41 14.83
CA ALA A 313 -23.83 -44.83 15.19
C ALA A 313 -22.41 -45.39 14.99
N HIS A 314 -21.78 -45.11 13.84
CA HIS A 314 -20.41 -45.56 13.53
C HIS A 314 -19.36 -44.96 14.47
N ILE A 315 -19.47 -43.66 14.80
CA ILE A 315 -18.58 -43.01 15.76
C ILE A 315 -18.74 -43.64 17.14
N LYS A 316 -19.97 -43.92 17.57
CA LYS A 316 -20.25 -44.57 18.86
C LYS A 316 -19.61 -45.97 18.90
N GLU A 317 -19.85 -46.81 17.91
CA GLU A 317 -19.26 -48.15 17.82
C GLU A 317 -17.72 -48.10 17.82
N ARG A 318 -17.14 -47.26 16.98
CA ARG A 318 -15.68 -47.10 16.89
C ARG A 318 -15.07 -46.56 18.19
N SER A 319 -15.77 -45.66 18.89
CA SER A 319 -15.32 -45.12 20.18
C SER A 319 -15.35 -46.19 21.28
N ALA A 320 -16.41 -47.02 21.30
CA ALA A 320 -16.54 -48.14 22.22
C ALA A 320 -15.46 -49.20 21.98
N ALA A 321 -15.25 -49.63 20.73
CA ALA A 321 -14.23 -50.61 20.38
C ALA A 321 -12.80 -50.12 20.66
N ARG A 322 -12.54 -48.81 20.48
CA ARG A 322 -11.25 -48.20 20.86
C ARG A 322 -11.04 -48.13 22.36
N LEU A 323 -12.11 -47.86 23.12
CA LEU A 323 -12.05 -47.83 24.58
C LEU A 323 -11.78 -49.24 25.12
N GLU A 324 -12.50 -50.24 24.63
CA GLU A 324 -12.31 -51.65 24.99
C GLU A 324 -10.87 -52.11 24.71
N LEU A 325 -10.36 -51.85 23.50
CA LEU A 325 -8.98 -52.20 23.13
C LEU A 325 -7.96 -51.49 24.04
N ARG A 326 -8.19 -50.22 24.37
CA ARG A 326 -7.33 -49.46 25.28
C ARG A 326 -7.34 -50.07 26.68
N CYS A 327 -8.51 -50.35 27.23
CA CYS A 327 -8.65 -50.98 28.56
C CYS A 327 -7.96 -52.34 28.60
N ARG A 328 -8.08 -53.15 27.55
CA ARG A 328 -7.35 -54.42 27.43
C ARG A 328 -5.84 -54.20 27.41
N HIS A 329 -5.36 -53.27 26.59
CA HIS A 329 -3.93 -52.95 26.50
C HIS A 329 -3.37 -52.40 27.82
N ASP A 330 -4.14 -51.61 28.55
CA ASP A 330 -3.79 -51.11 29.89
C ASP A 330 -3.67 -52.28 30.88
N ALA A 331 -4.67 -53.16 30.94
CA ALA A 331 -4.68 -54.34 31.82
C ALA A 331 -3.51 -55.30 31.52
N GLU A 332 -3.19 -55.55 30.24
CA GLU A 332 -2.02 -56.36 29.84
C GLU A 332 -0.70 -55.74 30.29
N ARG A 333 -0.54 -54.42 30.15
CA ARG A 333 0.65 -53.71 30.61
C ARG A 333 0.80 -53.77 32.12
N GLU A 334 -0.31 -53.63 32.85
CA GLU A 334 -0.33 -53.76 34.30
C GLU A 334 0.01 -55.18 34.76
N GLY A 335 -0.58 -56.20 34.11
CA GLY A 335 -0.28 -57.61 34.35
C GLY A 335 1.19 -57.95 34.12
N MET A 336 1.76 -57.54 32.99
CA MET A 336 3.19 -57.72 32.68
C MET A 336 4.09 -56.99 33.70
N ARG A 337 3.72 -55.76 34.11
CA ARG A 337 4.48 -55.03 35.16
C ARG A 337 4.45 -55.76 36.50
N LYS A 338 3.35 -56.42 36.83
CA LYS A 338 3.20 -57.24 38.05
C LYS A 338 4.07 -58.50 37.96
N GLN A 339 3.94 -59.27 36.89
CA GLN A 339 4.77 -60.47 36.63
C GLN A 339 6.27 -60.15 36.66
N ASN A 340 6.69 -59.09 35.96
CA ASN A 340 8.11 -58.68 35.93
C ASN A 340 8.60 -58.18 37.28
N ARG A 341 7.72 -57.70 38.16
CA ARG A 341 8.05 -57.33 39.54
C ARG A 341 8.18 -58.57 40.43
N GLU A 342 7.23 -59.49 40.35
CA GLU A 342 7.25 -60.76 41.09
C GLU A 342 8.47 -61.61 40.72
N ALA A 343 8.75 -61.78 39.43
CA ALA A 343 9.94 -62.49 38.94
C ALA A 343 11.26 -61.85 39.43
N ARG A 344 11.32 -60.52 39.51
CA ARG A 344 12.46 -59.79 40.12
C ARG A 344 12.57 -60.10 41.61
N GLN A 345 11.46 -60.05 42.35
CA GLN A 345 11.46 -60.28 43.79
C GLN A 345 11.88 -61.71 44.12
N GLU A 346 11.35 -62.70 43.41
CA GLU A 346 11.68 -64.12 43.59
C GLU A 346 13.15 -64.42 43.28
N LEU A 347 13.64 -63.99 42.11
CA LEU A 347 15.03 -64.24 41.67
C LEU A 347 16.06 -63.55 42.58
N PHE A 348 15.73 -62.38 43.13
CA PHE A 348 16.63 -61.66 44.03
C PHE A 348 16.50 -62.11 45.49
N ALA A 349 15.39 -62.73 45.90
CA ALA A 349 15.22 -63.33 47.22
C ALA A 349 15.80 -64.75 47.34
N SER A 350 15.99 -65.45 46.23
CA SER A 350 16.39 -66.88 46.22
C SER A 350 17.87 -67.14 46.54
N ARG A 351 18.73 -66.12 46.69
CA ARG A 351 20.17 -66.27 46.94
C ARG A 351 20.69 -65.20 47.90
N ASP A 352 21.72 -65.54 48.68
CA ASP A 352 22.47 -64.55 49.46
C ASP A 352 23.43 -63.77 48.54
N TRP A 353 23.40 -62.44 48.57
CA TRP A 353 24.17 -61.58 47.67
C TRP A 353 25.30 -60.80 48.34
N VAL A 354 25.56 -61.06 49.63
CA VAL A 354 26.66 -60.43 50.37
C VAL A 354 28.01 -60.73 49.67
N GLY A 355 28.76 -59.69 49.31
CA GLY A 355 30.06 -59.79 48.62
C GLY A 355 30.00 -60.10 47.12
N ARG A 356 28.82 -60.28 46.50
CA ARG A 356 28.65 -60.71 45.08
C ARG A 356 28.02 -59.64 44.17
N GLY A 357 28.39 -58.38 44.35
CA GLY A 357 27.78 -57.23 43.65
C GLY A 357 27.90 -57.24 42.12
N VAL A 358 29.03 -57.71 41.58
CA VAL A 358 29.24 -57.77 40.11
C VAL A 358 28.30 -58.79 39.45
N GLY A 359 28.17 -59.99 40.04
CA GLY A 359 27.25 -61.02 39.57
C GLY A 359 25.77 -60.61 39.68
N LEU A 360 25.41 -59.92 40.77
CA LEU A 360 24.06 -59.36 40.94
C LEU A 360 23.74 -58.32 39.88
N ASN A 361 24.68 -57.42 39.57
CA ASN A 361 24.50 -56.40 38.54
C ASN A 361 24.44 -57.01 37.14
N ALA A 362 25.25 -58.03 36.83
CA ALA A 362 25.16 -58.76 35.57
C ALA A 362 23.79 -59.44 35.40
N LEU A 363 23.29 -60.10 36.45
CA LEU A 363 21.96 -60.73 36.43
C LEU A 363 20.83 -59.71 36.27
N ARG A 364 20.92 -58.55 36.95
CA ARG A 364 19.98 -57.44 36.78
C ARG A 364 19.96 -56.92 35.34
N SER A 365 21.12 -56.79 34.70
CA SER A 365 21.23 -56.32 33.32
C SER A 365 20.63 -57.32 32.32
N VAL A 366 20.89 -58.62 32.49
CA VAL A 366 20.31 -59.67 31.64
C VAL A 366 18.79 -59.70 31.79
N LEU A 367 18.28 -59.73 33.02
CA LEU A 367 16.83 -59.73 33.29
C LEU A 367 16.17 -58.44 32.78
N ALA A 368 16.83 -57.29 32.91
CA ALA A 368 16.32 -56.04 32.36
C ALA A 368 16.23 -56.07 30.83
N ALA A 369 17.19 -56.71 30.14
CA ALA A 369 17.17 -56.88 28.70
C ALA A 369 16.03 -57.82 28.25
N GLU A 370 15.83 -58.94 28.93
CA GLU A 370 14.70 -59.86 28.67
C GLU A 370 13.35 -59.16 28.86
N GLN A 371 13.16 -58.48 29.99
CA GLN A 371 11.94 -57.72 30.28
C GLN A 371 11.73 -56.52 29.33
N ALA A 372 12.80 -55.98 28.75
CA ALA A 372 12.70 -54.96 27.71
C ALA A 372 12.26 -55.56 26.37
N ALA A 373 12.79 -56.73 25.99
CA ALA A 373 12.39 -57.45 24.79
C ALA A 373 10.93 -57.91 24.83
N GLU A 374 10.46 -58.41 25.98
CA GLU A 374 9.05 -58.75 26.20
C GLU A 374 8.12 -57.54 26.02
N ARG A 375 8.52 -56.39 26.58
CA ARG A 375 7.77 -55.14 26.46
C ARG A 375 7.73 -54.63 25.03
N ALA A 376 8.84 -54.73 24.29
CA ALA A 376 8.88 -54.40 22.87
C ALA A 376 7.91 -55.29 22.07
N SER A 377 7.95 -56.60 22.32
CA SER A 377 7.04 -57.57 21.69
C SER A 377 5.56 -57.30 22.01
N LEU A 378 5.25 -56.87 23.24
CA LEU A 378 3.90 -56.43 23.61
C LEU A 378 3.50 -55.17 22.84
N PHE A 379 4.38 -54.18 22.72
CA PHE A 379 4.09 -52.96 21.97
C PHE A 379 3.86 -53.23 20.48
N ASP A 380 4.63 -54.13 19.88
CA ASP A 380 4.47 -54.55 18.48
C ASP A 380 3.12 -55.23 18.26
N ARG A 381 2.74 -56.16 19.13
CA ARG A 381 1.40 -56.77 19.09
C ARG A 381 0.30 -55.73 19.25
N GLN A 382 0.40 -54.85 20.24
CA GLN A 382 -0.59 -53.79 20.47
C GLN A 382 -0.65 -52.81 19.28
N ALA A 383 0.47 -52.56 18.59
CA ALA A 383 0.49 -51.78 17.35
C ALA A 383 -0.23 -52.49 16.20
N ALA A 384 0.01 -53.79 16.03
CA ALA A 384 -0.69 -54.61 15.04
C ALA A 384 -2.21 -54.65 15.30
N GLU A 385 -2.63 -54.81 16.56
CA GLU A 385 -4.05 -54.78 16.94
C GLU A 385 -4.71 -53.43 16.68
N ARG A 386 -4.02 -52.32 16.94
CA ARG A 386 -4.52 -50.97 16.58
C ARG A 386 -4.68 -50.82 15.07
N LYS A 387 -3.78 -51.40 14.28
CA LYS A 387 -3.85 -51.42 12.82
C LYS A 387 -5.03 -52.27 12.34
N GLN A 388 -5.23 -53.45 12.91
CA GLN A 388 -6.37 -54.33 12.62
C GLN A 388 -7.71 -53.67 12.99
N LEU A 389 -7.81 -53.02 14.15
CA LEU A 389 -9.02 -52.28 14.55
C LEU A 389 -9.31 -51.13 13.59
N THR A 390 -8.28 -50.44 13.10
CA THR A 390 -8.43 -49.36 12.11
C THR A 390 -8.88 -49.90 10.75
N ALA A 391 -8.43 -51.11 10.36
CA ALA A 391 -8.87 -51.78 9.14
C ALA A 391 -10.32 -52.28 9.24
N ARG A 392 -10.72 -52.84 10.40
CA ARG A 392 -12.09 -53.30 10.66
C ARG A 392 -13.09 -52.15 10.77
N LEU A 393 -12.71 -51.07 11.46
CA LEU A 393 -13.54 -49.88 11.68
C LEU A 393 -12.83 -48.63 11.12
N PRO A 394 -12.86 -48.44 9.78
CA PRO A 394 -12.24 -47.29 9.14
C PRO A 394 -12.92 -45.97 9.54
N ALA A 395 -12.34 -44.85 9.12
CA ALA A 395 -13.02 -43.57 9.26
C ALA A 395 -14.33 -43.58 8.46
N PHE A 396 -15.39 -42.99 9.01
CA PHE A 396 -16.66 -42.85 8.29
C PHE A 396 -16.42 -42.03 7.01
N PRO A 397 -17.06 -42.40 5.88
CA PRO A 397 -16.93 -41.67 4.62
C PRO A 397 -17.31 -40.19 4.78
N SER A 398 -16.69 -39.34 3.98
CA SER A 398 -17.16 -37.96 3.80
C SER A 398 -18.60 -37.95 3.27
N LEU A 399 -19.31 -36.84 3.46
CA LEU A 399 -20.68 -36.70 2.95
C LEU A 399 -20.71 -36.94 1.43
N GLU A 400 -19.69 -36.49 0.70
CA GLU A 400 -19.58 -36.75 -0.74
C GLU A 400 -19.44 -38.25 -1.06
N GLU A 401 -18.51 -38.95 -0.42
CA GLU A 401 -18.27 -40.38 -0.64
C GLU A 401 -19.52 -41.20 -0.28
N TRP A 402 -20.19 -40.88 0.83
CA TRP A 402 -21.41 -41.55 1.26
C TRP A 402 -22.56 -41.35 0.26
N LEU A 403 -22.74 -40.13 -0.27
CA LEU A 403 -23.74 -39.85 -1.30
C LEU A 403 -23.44 -40.61 -2.60
N ARG A 404 -22.17 -40.70 -3.01
CA ARG A 404 -21.75 -41.47 -4.20
C ARG A 404 -21.98 -42.96 -4.04
N GLN A 405 -21.67 -43.52 -2.87
CA GLN A 405 -21.90 -44.93 -2.55
C GLN A 405 -23.38 -45.30 -2.66
N ARG A 406 -24.29 -44.35 -2.41
CA ARG A 406 -25.75 -44.52 -2.53
C ARG A 406 -26.32 -44.12 -3.90
N GLN A 407 -25.48 -44.00 -4.92
CA GLN A 407 -25.86 -43.61 -6.28
C GLN A 407 -26.53 -42.22 -6.37
N MET A 408 -26.36 -41.35 -5.36
CA MET A 408 -26.88 -39.97 -5.36
C MET A 408 -25.85 -38.99 -5.94
N SER A 409 -25.31 -39.33 -7.13
CA SER A 409 -24.20 -38.59 -7.76
C SER A 409 -24.50 -37.12 -8.04
N ALA A 410 -25.74 -36.77 -8.38
CA ALA A 410 -26.16 -35.39 -8.60
C ALA A 410 -26.08 -34.55 -7.32
N VAL A 411 -26.54 -35.08 -6.19
CA VAL A 411 -26.48 -34.40 -4.88
C VAL A 411 -25.03 -34.35 -4.37
N ALA A 412 -24.24 -35.38 -4.62
CA ALA A 412 -22.80 -35.39 -4.31
C ALA A 412 -22.04 -34.32 -5.11
N ALA A 413 -22.41 -34.10 -6.38
CA ALA A 413 -21.86 -33.03 -7.20
C ALA A 413 -22.25 -31.66 -6.63
N VAL A 414 -23.54 -31.41 -6.37
CA VAL A 414 -24.00 -30.17 -5.73
C VAL A 414 -23.28 -29.91 -4.40
N TRP A 415 -23.07 -30.94 -3.58
CA TRP A 415 -22.27 -30.85 -2.36
C TRP A 415 -20.82 -30.46 -2.65
N ARG A 416 -20.11 -31.17 -3.54
CA ARG A 416 -18.71 -30.89 -3.90
C ARG A 416 -18.50 -29.50 -4.51
N TYR A 417 -19.50 -28.99 -5.23
CA TYR A 417 -19.47 -27.69 -5.90
C TYR A 417 -20.22 -26.59 -5.15
N ARG A 418 -20.63 -26.77 -3.89
CA ARG A 418 -21.43 -25.76 -3.16
C ARG A 418 -20.76 -24.39 -2.98
N ALA A 419 -19.42 -24.34 -2.98
CA ALA A 419 -18.65 -23.09 -2.91
C ALA A 419 -18.50 -22.42 -4.30
N ASP A 420 -18.88 -23.16 -5.35
CA ASP A 420 -18.88 -22.82 -6.76
C ASP A 420 -20.23 -23.23 -7.36
N ILE A 421 -21.35 -22.72 -6.79
CA ILE A 421 -22.67 -22.87 -7.40
C ILE A 421 -22.50 -22.45 -8.86
N PRO A 422 -22.75 -23.34 -9.85
CA PRO A 422 -22.53 -23.00 -11.24
C PRO A 422 -23.36 -21.75 -11.57
N GLN A 423 -22.69 -20.76 -12.13
CA GLN A 423 -23.33 -19.53 -12.54
C GLN A 423 -23.85 -19.76 -13.96
N GLU A 424 -25.08 -19.35 -14.22
CA GLU A 424 -25.74 -19.66 -15.48
C GLU A 424 -25.70 -18.46 -16.42
N ILE A 425 -25.23 -18.71 -17.63
CA ILE A 425 -25.44 -17.82 -18.76
C ILE A 425 -26.63 -18.36 -19.53
N ILE A 426 -27.68 -17.56 -19.63
CA ILE A 426 -28.94 -17.93 -20.30
C ILE A 426 -29.01 -17.20 -21.62
N GLY A 427 -29.12 -17.98 -22.70
CA GLY A 427 -29.35 -17.45 -24.03
C GLY A 427 -30.83 -17.35 -24.37
N ASP A 428 -31.15 -16.46 -25.30
CA ASP A 428 -32.40 -16.55 -26.04
C ASP A 428 -32.33 -17.70 -27.06
N LYS A 429 -33.49 -18.10 -27.63
CA LYS A 429 -33.60 -19.23 -28.58
C LYS A 429 -32.43 -19.26 -29.57
N PRO A 430 -31.92 -20.46 -29.95
CA PRO A 430 -30.86 -20.56 -30.94
C PRO A 430 -31.29 -19.81 -32.19
N ALA A 431 -30.46 -18.86 -32.64
CA ALA A 431 -30.66 -18.23 -33.92
C ALA A 431 -30.35 -19.29 -34.98
N ASP A 432 -31.35 -19.67 -35.77
CA ASP A 432 -31.15 -20.44 -36.99
C ASP A 432 -30.27 -19.57 -37.91
N ASP A 433 -29.15 -20.14 -38.37
CA ASP A 433 -28.16 -19.55 -39.30
C ASP A 433 -27.07 -18.61 -38.76
N VAL A 434 -26.18 -19.12 -37.88
CA VAL A 434 -24.84 -18.53 -37.71
C VAL A 434 -23.75 -19.51 -38.19
N PRO A 435 -23.02 -19.21 -39.29
CA PRO A 435 -21.94 -20.07 -39.76
C PRO A 435 -20.78 -20.12 -38.76
N ALA A 436 -20.26 -21.33 -38.52
CA ALA A 436 -19.06 -21.56 -37.75
C ALA A 436 -17.81 -21.17 -38.57
N ALA A 437 -17.12 -20.08 -38.18
CA ALA A 437 -15.75 -19.77 -38.60
C ALA A 437 -15.01 -18.96 -37.51
N PRO A 438 -13.66 -19.02 -37.43
CA PRO A 438 -12.95 -18.90 -36.15
C PRO A 438 -12.11 -17.63 -35.96
N ALA A 439 -12.09 -17.08 -34.73
CA ALA A 439 -11.01 -16.36 -34.00
C ALA A 439 -11.65 -15.58 -32.81
N ASN A 440 -11.21 -15.57 -31.54
CA ASN A 440 -10.03 -16.03 -30.81
C ASN A 440 -10.41 -16.40 -29.34
N ASP A 441 -9.60 -17.29 -28.74
CA ASP A 441 -9.47 -17.66 -27.30
C ASP A 441 -10.41 -18.67 -26.60
N ILE A 442 -11.14 -19.52 -27.34
CA ILE A 442 -11.60 -20.85 -26.85
C ILE A 442 -10.53 -21.95 -27.04
N ARG A 443 -9.43 -21.64 -27.72
CA ARG A 443 -8.42 -22.64 -28.16
C ARG A 443 -7.73 -23.35 -27.00
N ALA A 444 -7.73 -22.77 -25.80
CA ALA A 444 -7.21 -23.40 -24.60
C ALA A 444 -8.11 -24.52 -24.04
N PHE A 445 -9.31 -24.74 -24.61
CA PHE A 445 -10.27 -25.74 -24.13
C PHE A 445 -10.53 -26.83 -25.18
N ARG A 446 -10.84 -28.06 -24.73
CA ARG A 446 -11.33 -29.16 -25.58
C ARG A 446 -12.76 -29.54 -25.19
N PRO A 447 -13.69 -29.67 -26.16
CA PRO A 447 -15.02 -30.18 -25.90
C PRO A 447 -14.98 -31.70 -25.68
N ARG A 448 -15.69 -32.19 -24.68
CA ARG A 448 -15.95 -33.60 -24.40
C ARG A 448 -17.46 -33.82 -24.37
N PHE A 449 -17.93 -34.75 -25.18
CA PHE A 449 -19.34 -35.09 -25.24
C PHE A 449 -19.73 -35.98 -24.06
N SER A 450 -20.75 -35.56 -23.31
CA SER A 450 -21.28 -36.27 -22.16
C SER A 450 -22.82 -36.30 -22.28
N GLY A 451 -23.33 -37.27 -23.04
CA GLY A 451 -24.76 -37.37 -23.35
C GLY A 451 -25.28 -36.18 -24.18
N LYS A 452 -26.24 -35.42 -23.63
CA LYS A 452 -26.85 -34.22 -24.27
C LYS A 452 -26.09 -32.91 -23.98
N GLN A 453 -24.95 -32.97 -23.30
CA GLN A 453 -24.19 -31.81 -22.85
C GLN A 453 -22.75 -31.84 -23.40
N VAL A 454 -22.16 -30.66 -23.55
CA VAL A 454 -20.76 -30.51 -23.98
C VAL A 454 -19.94 -29.94 -22.84
N GLU A 455 -18.99 -30.72 -22.34
CA GLU A 455 -18.06 -30.34 -21.26
C GLU A 455 -16.80 -29.71 -21.85
N TYR A 456 -16.38 -28.53 -21.38
CA TYR A 456 -15.16 -27.87 -21.84
C TYR A 456 -14.07 -27.96 -20.77
N VAL A 457 -12.94 -28.59 -21.10
CA VAL A 457 -11.78 -28.79 -20.19
C VAL A 457 -10.54 -28.06 -20.73
N ARG A 458 -9.74 -27.45 -19.84
CA ARG A 458 -8.51 -26.73 -20.19
C ARG A 458 -7.40 -27.69 -20.65
N ARG A 459 -6.65 -27.36 -21.71
CA ARG A 459 -5.64 -28.24 -22.35
C ARG A 459 -4.41 -28.51 -21.48
N ASP A 460 -3.99 -27.55 -20.69
CA ASP A 460 -2.87 -27.64 -19.72
C ASP A 460 -3.24 -28.40 -18.44
N ALA A 461 -4.53 -28.59 -18.16
CA ALA A 461 -5.02 -29.39 -17.03
C ALA A 461 -5.08 -30.90 -17.34
N LEU A 462 -4.68 -31.33 -18.54
CA LEU A 462 -4.66 -32.73 -18.94
C LEU A 462 -3.37 -33.48 -18.54
N ASP A 463 -2.28 -32.77 -18.25
CA ASP A 463 -0.98 -33.38 -17.89
C ASP A 463 -0.85 -33.70 -16.39
N ASP A 464 -1.75 -33.17 -15.54
CA ASP A 464 -1.81 -33.48 -14.11
C ASP A 464 -2.67 -34.74 -13.87
N LEU A 465 -2.06 -35.92 -14.00
CA LEU A 465 -2.68 -37.24 -13.79
C LEU A 465 -3.17 -37.52 -12.34
N LEU A 466 -3.15 -36.54 -11.43
CA LEU A 466 -3.45 -36.76 -10.01
C LEU A 466 -4.53 -35.83 -9.41
N PHE A 467 -5.02 -34.80 -10.11
CA PHE A 467 -6.11 -33.96 -9.61
C PHE A 467 -7.03 -33.44 -10.72
N SER A 468 -8.32 -33.78 -10.64
CA SER A 468 -9.45 -33.04 -11.25
C SER A 468 -9.60 -33.12 -12.79
N HIS A 469 -10.28 -34.17 -13.27
CA HIS A 469 -11.07 -34.12 -14.51
C HIS A 469 -12.32 -33.22 -14.34
N ARG A 470 -12.15 -31.93 -14.01
CA ARG A 470 -13.25 -30.96 -13.94
C ARG A 470 -13.42 -30.26 -15.29
N ALA A 471 -14.65 -30.23 -15.79
CA ALA A 471 -15.04 -29.27 -16.83
C ALA A 471 -15.00 -27.86 -16.25
N SER A 472 -14.37 -26.92 -16.95
CA SER A 472 -14.34 -25.50 -16.60
C SER A 472 -15.73 -24.86 -16.74
N PHE A 473 -16.46 -25.24 -17.79
CA PHE A 473 -17.87 -24.91 -18.00
C PHE A 473 -18.54 -25.99 -18.86
N VAL A 474 -19.86 -26.09 -18.77
CA VAL A 474 -20.68 -27.06 -19.51
C VAL A 474 -21.76 -26.34 -20.28
N ASP A 475 -21.87 -26.64 -21.57
CA ASP A 475 -22.96 -26.16 -22.43
C ASP A 475 -24.12 -27.16 -22.40
N CYS A 476 -25.27 -26.69 -21.92
CA CYS A 476 -26.53 -27.44 -21.80
C CYS A 476 -27.55 -27.07 -22.89
N GLY A 477 -27.12 -26.37 -23.96
CA GLY A 477 -28.00 -25.99 -25.06
C GLY A 477 -28.55 -24.57 -24.90
N SER A 478 -29.51 -24.36 -24.01
CA SER A 478 -30.10 -23.05 -23.72
C SER A 478 -29.42 -22.30 -22.57
N THR A 479 -28.57 -23.00 -21.82
CA THR A 479 -27.81 -22.45 -20.70
C THR A 479 -26.36 -22.93 -20.73
N ILE A 480 -25.42 -22.08 -20.32
CA ILE A 480 -24.02 -22.46 -20.07
C ILE A 480 -23.79 -22.34 -18.56
N GLN A 481 -23.35 -23.44 -17.96
CA GLN A 481 -23.03 -23.52 -16.54
C GLN A 481 -21.53 -23.37 -16.33
N VAL A 482 -21.12 -22.28 -15.68
CA VAL A 482 -19.71 -21.98 -15.42
C VAL A 482 -19.32 -22.48 -14.03
N TYR A 483 -18.53 -23.56 -13.98
CA TYR A 483 -18.08 -24.18 -12.73
C TYR A 483 -16.82 -23.51 -12.19
N ALA A 484 -15.88 -23.17 -13.07
CA ALA A 484 -14.64 -22.47 -12.73
C ALA A 484 -14.80 -20.94 -12.81
N TRP A 485 -15.90 -20.39 -12.30
CA TRP A 485 -16.25 -18.97 -12.49
C TRP A 485 -15.27 -17.98 -11.83
N LYS A 486 -14.48 -18.43 -10.85
CA LYS A 486 -13.41 -17.61 -10.23
C LYS A 486 -12.15 -17.53 -11.09
N ASP A 487 -12.00 -18.44 -12.07
CA ASP A 487 -10.96 -18.36 -13.08
C ASP A 487 -11.43 -17.44 -14.20
N GLU A 488 -10.71 -16.34 -14.36
CA GLU A 488 -11.02 -15.29 -15.32
C GLU A 488 -11.03 -15.83 -16.76
N ARG A 489 -10.10 -16.74 -17.08
CA ARG A 489 -10.00 -17.35 -18.42
C ARG A 489 -11.17 -18.29 -18.71
N SER A 490 -11.56 -19.10 -17.73
CA SER A 490 -12.70 -20.01 -17.87
C SER A 490 -14.03 -19.25 -18.00
N THR A 491 -14.16 -18.14 -17.28
CA THR A 491 -15.35 -17.27 -17.36
C THR A 491 -15.41 -16.52 -18.68
N LEU A 492 -14.28 -15.95 -19.13
CA LEU A 492 -14.19 -15.29 -20.44
C LEU A 492 -14.54 -16.26 -21.57
N ALA A 493 -14.00 -17.47 -21.56
CA ALA A 493 -14.29 -18.49 -22.56
C ALA A 493 -15.78 -18.87 -22.60
N ALA A 494 -16.44 -18.97 -21.44
CA ALA A 494 -17.88 -19.20 -21.36
C ALA A 494 -18.70 -18.02 -21.91
N LEU A 495 -18.31 -16.78 -21.60
CA LEU A 495 -18.98 -15.58 -22.11
C LEU A 495 -18.79 -15.41 -23.63
N GLN A 496 -17.61 -15.76 -24.15
CA GLN A 496 -17.34 -15.77 -25.59
C GLN A 496 -18.17 -16.83 -26.31
N LEU A 497 -18.28 -18.04 -25.74
CA LEU A 497 -19.16 -19.09 -26.28
C LEU A 497 -20.62 -18.63 -26.29
N ALA A 498 -21.08 -17.99 -25.20
CA ALA A 498 -22.42 -17.42 -25.12
C ALA A 498 -22.67 -16.31 -26.16
N ALA A 499 -21.70 -15.40 -26.34
CA ALA A 499 -21.76 -14.35 -27.35
C ALA A 499 -21.86 -14.94 -28.76
N GLN A 500 -21.10 -15.99 -29.07
CA GLN A 500 -21.14 -16.63 -30.37
C GLN A 500 -22.49 -17.34 -30.61
N LYS A 501 -23.02 -18.01 -29.58
CA LYS A 501 -24.23 -18.84 -29.69
C LYS A 501 -25.51 -18.02 -29.74
N TRP A 502 -25.56 -16.90 -29.01
CA TRP A 502 -26.79 -16.14 -28.78
C TRP A 502 -26.67 -14.65 -29.14
N GLY A 503 -25.46 -14.16 -29.47
CA GLY A 503 -25.16 -12.74 -29.72
C GLY A 503 -25.18 -11.89 -28.46
N SER A 504 -26.27 -11.98 -27.70
CA SER A 504 -26.50 -11.31 -26.42
C SER A 504 -27.14 -12.28 -25.45
N PHE A 505 -26.80 -12.18 -24.17
CA PHE A 505 -27.19 -13.17 -23.16
C PHE A 505 -27.43 -12.53 -21.81
N SER A 506 -28.12 -13.25 -20.93
CA SER A 506 -28.39 -12.85 -19.56
C SER A 506 -27.56 -13.67 -18.56
N LEU A 507 -27.18 -13.05 -17.46
CA LEU A 507 -26.39 -13.65 -16.39
C LEU A 507 -27.26 -13.90 -15.16
N GLN A 508 -27.19 -15.13 -14.64
CA GLN A 508 -27.73 -15.49 -13.33
C GLN A 508 -26.60 -15.98 -12.43
N GLY A 509 -26.52 -15.39 -11.23
CA GLY A 509 -25.41 -15.66 -10.34
C GLY A 509 -25.25 -14.67 -9.18
N SER A 510 -24.28 -14.97 -8.33
CA SER A 510 -23.77 -14.14 -7.25
C SER A 510 -23.35 -12.74 -7.73
N PRO A 511 -23.41 -11.72 -6.85
CA PRO A 511 -22.93 -10.38 -7.16
C PRO A 511 -21.47 -10.35 -7.63
N ASP A 512 -20.61 -11.17 -7.02
CA ASP A 512 -19.18 -11.25 -7.35
C ASP A 512 -18.95 -11.78 -8.77
N TYR A 513 -19.72 -12.79 -9.18
CA TYR A 513 -19.68 -13.31 -10.55
C TYR A 513 -20.19 -12.27 -11.56
N LYS A 514 -21.31 -11.60 -11.26
CA LYS A 514 -21.84 -10.53 -12.12
C LYS A 514 -20.81 -9.41 -12.28
N ALA A 515 -20.13 -9.00 -11.20
CA ALA A 515 -19.08 -7.99 -11.25
C ALA A 515 -17.86 -8.42 -12.10
N LEU A 516 -17.45 -9.69 -12.01
CA LEU A 516 -16.39 -10.24 -12.86
C LEU A 516 -16.82 -10.24 -14.34
N CYS A 517 -18.04 -10.68 -14.64
CA CYS A 517 -18.55 -10.70 -16.01
C CYS A 517 -18.73 -9.28 -16.59
N VAL A 518 -19.14 -8.31 -15.77
CA VAL A 518 -19.22 -6.89 -16.16
C VAL A 518 -17.86 -6.38 -16.62
N ARG A 519 -16.80 -6.67 -15.84
CA ARG A 519 -15.44 -6.27 -16.18
C ARG A 519 -14.97 -6.91 -17.49
N LEU A 520 -15.10 -8.24 -17.59
CA LEU A 520 -14.72 -8.99 -18.79
C LEU A 520 -15.52 -8.56 -20.03
N ALA A 521 -16.80 -8.23 -19.86
CA ALA A 521 -17.64 -7.73 -20.95
C ALA A 521 -17.26 -6.30 -21.37
N ALA A 522 -16.83 -5.45 -20.44
CA ALA A 522 -16.31 -4.12 -20.74
C ALA A 522 -14.98 -4.22 -21.52
N GLU A 523 -14.06 -5.09 -21.07
CA GLU A 523 -12.74 -5.30 -21.68
C GLU A 523 -12.82 -5.92 -23.08
N HIS A 524 -13.69 -6.91 -23.28
CA HIS A 524 -13.78 -7.68 -24.53
C HIS A 524 -14.98 -7.32 -25.42
N GLY A 525 -15.76 -6.31 -25.07
CA GLY A 525 -16.88 -5.81 -25.89
C GLY A 525 -18.09 -6.74 -25.97
N LEU A 526 -18.35 -7.55 -24.94
CA LEU A 526 -19.43 -8.54 -24.92
C LEU A 526 -20.79 -7.89 -24.55
N ARG A 527 -21.90 -8.39 -25.12
CA ARG A 527 -23.26 -7.84 -24.93
C ARG A 527 -24.07 -8.62 -23.89
N ILE A 528 -24.14 -8.10 -22.66
CA ILE A 528 -24.97 -8.64 -21.57
C ILE A 528 -26.32 -7.89 -21.56
N LYS A 529 -27.45 -8.59 -21.43
CA LYS A 529 -28.81 -8.03 -21.46
C LYS A 529 -29.37 -7.57 -20.11
N ASN A 530 -28.79 -8.00 -18.99
CA ASN A 530 -29.25 -7.64 -17.64
C ASN A 530 -29.37 -6.11 -17.50
N PRO A 531 -30.60 -5.56 -17.29
CA PRO A 531 -30.80 -4.12 -17.14
C PRO A 531 -30.02 -3.57 -15.95
N GLU A 532 -29.94 -4.33 -14.86
CA GLU A 532 -29.26 -3.93 -13.62
C GLU A 532 -27.73 -3.83 -13.74
N LEU A 533 -27.14 -4.31 -14.83
CA LEU A 533 -25.70 -4.33 -15.06
C LEU A 533 -25.23 -3.31 -16.10
N GLN A 534 -26.12 -2.65 -16.85
CA GLN A 534 -25.73 -1.74 -17.94
C GLN A 534 -24.88 -0.57 -17.42
N ASP A 535 -25.35 0.13 -16.40
CA ASP A 535 -24.61 1.24 -15.77
C ASP A 535 -23.23 0.81 -15.26
N ALA A 536 -23.10 -0.44 -14.78
CA ALA A 536 -21.83 -0.96 -14.29
C ALA A 536 -20.86 -1.25 -15.45
N ILE A 537 -21.35 -1.74 -16.58
CA ILE A 537 -20.55 -1.98 -17.80
C ILE A 537 -20.09 -0.65 -18.39
N GLU A 538 -20.95 0.37 -18.45
CA GLU A 538 -20.58 1.70 -18.94
C GLU A 538 -19.51 2.35 -18.05
N ARG A 539 -19.67 2.29 -16.72
CA ARG A 539 -18.65 2.80 -15.79
C ARG A 539 -17.29 2.10 -15.95
N GLU A 540 -17.26 0.78 -16.13
CA GLU A 540 -16.00 0.06 -16.36
C GLU A 540 -15.40 0.38 -17.73
N ARG A 541 -16.22 0.58 -18.79
CA ARG A 541 -15.73 1.05 -20.10
C ARG A 541 -15.13 2.45 -20.04
N ASP A 542 -15.78 3.35 -19.33
CA ASP A 542 -15.27 4.71 -19.10
C ASP A 542 -13.96 4.67 -18.32
N ARG A 543 -13.88 3.81 -17.31
CA ARG A 543 -12.65 3.59 -16.53
C ARG A 543 -11.52 3.07 -17.42
N LEU A 544 -11.74 2.02 -18.20
CA LEU A 544 -10.73 1.48 -19.13
C LEU A 544 -10.31 2.51 -20.17
N THR A 545 -11.25 3.32 -20.67
CA THR A 545 -10.95 4.41 -21.60
C THR A 545 -10.07 5.47 -20.94
N ARG A 546 -10.35 5.84 -19.69
CA ARG A 546 -9.51 6.77 -18.91
C ARG A 546 -8.13 6.18 -18.65
N GLU A 547 -8.03 4.92 -18.23
CA GLU A 547 -6.76 4.23 -18.00
C GLU A 547 -5.92 4.14 -19.29
N LEU A 548 -6.53 3.88 -20.45
CA LEU A 548 -5.87 3.91 -21.75
C LEU A 548 -5.40 5.32 -22.15
N VAL A 549 -6.20 6.34 -21.88
CA VAL A 549 -5.82 7.74 -22.10
C VAL A 549 -4.65 8.12 -21.19
N ASP A 550 -4.68 7.73 -19.92
CA ASP A 550 -3.61 7.99 -18.94
C ASP A 550 -2.31 7.24 -19.29
N ALA A 551 -2.41 6.00 -19.76
CA ALA A 551 -1.27 5.20 -20.24
C ALA A 551 -0.63 5.82 -21.51
N ARG A 552 -1.39 6.55 -22.32
CA ARG A 552 -0.89 7.26 -23.51
C ARG A 552 -0.24 8.61 -23.19
N LYS A 553 -0.38 9.14 -21.98
CA LYS A 553 0.27 10.40 -21.58
C LYS A 553 1.77 10.20 -21.46
N SER A 554 2.56 11.18 -21.89
CA SER A 554 4.00 11.21 -21.63
C SER A 554 4.26 11.49 -20.15
N ASP A 555 5.45 11.12 -19.65
CA ASP A 555 5.83 11.45 -18.27
C ASP A 555 5.87 12.97 -18.03
N ARG A 556 6.30 13.75 -19.04
CA ARG A 556 6.26 15.22 -19.00
C ARG A 556 4.82 15.73 -18.87
N GLN A 557 3.87 15.17 -19.60
CA GLN A 557 2.45 15.53 -19.45
C GLN A 557 1.93 15.20 -18.03
N ARG A 558 2.25 14.03 -17.48
CA ARG A 558 1.87 13.67 -16.10
C ARG A 558 2.46 14.62 -15.06
N GLN A 559 3.74 14.99 -15.20
CA GLN A 559 4.39 15.95 -14.31
C GLN A 559 3.77 17.35 -14.42
N PHE A 560 3.44 17.81 -15.63
CA PHE A 560 2.73 19.08 -15.84
C PHE A 560 1.34 19.06 -15.21
N GLU A 561 0.55 18.01 -15.39
CA GLU A 561 -0.80 17.90 -14.79
C GLU A 561 -0.73 17.93 -13.25
N ARG A 562 0.26 17.25 -12.65
CA ARG A 562 0.51 17.31 -11.20
C ARG A 562 0.92 18.71 -10.74
N TYR A 563 1.82 19.36 -11.46
CA TYR A 563 2.22 20.74 -11.20
C TYR A 563 1.03 21.71 -11.31
N ALA A 564 0.24 21.59 -12.39
CA ALA A 564 -0.91 22.44 -12.64
C ALA A 564 -2.01 22.25 -11.59
N ALA A 565 -2.23 21.03 -11.11
CA ALA A 565 -3.18 20.75 -10.02
C ALA A 565 -2.76 21.39 -8.68
N ALA A 566 -1.46 21.58 -8.45
CA ALA A 566 -0.93 22.24 -7.24
C ALA A 566 -0.99 23.77 -7.34
N VAL A 567 -0.50 24.33 -8.44
CA VAL A 567 -0.47 25.78 -8.66
C VAL A 567 -1.86 26.34 -8.93
N ARG A 568 -2.68 25.61 -9.69
CA ARG A 568 -4.05 25.98 -10.09
C ARG A 568 -4.13 27.39 -10.69
N ALA A 569 -3.25 27.68 -11.63
CA ALA A 569 -3.39 28.87 -12.48
C ALA A 569 -4.42 28.61 -13.58
N ASP A 570 -5.07 29.67 -14.07
CA ASP A 570 -6.10 29.56 -15.11
C ASP A 570 -5.46 29.16 -16.46
N ARG A 571 -4.29 29.72 -16.73
CA ARG A 571 -3.52 29.53 -17.97
C ARG A 571 -2.03 29.48 -17.68
N TYR A 572 -1.28 28.84 -18.56
CA TYR A 572 0.17 28.78 -18.50
C TYR A 572 0.76 29.29 -19.80
N ARG A 573 1.59 30.33 -19.72
CA ARG A 573 2.42 30.74 -20.86
C ARG A 573 3.65 29.83 -20.89
N ILE A 574 3.93 29.31 -22.07
CA ILE A 574 5.06 28.40 -22.28
C ILE A 574 6.11 29.11 -23.13
N THR A 575 7.30 29.26 -22.58
CA THR A 575 8.50 29.77 -23.27
C THR A 575 9.49 28.64 -23.45
N TYR A 576 10.26 28.66 -24.55
CA TYR A 576 11.28 27.65 -24.84
C TYR A 576 12.42 28.27 -25.64
N ILE A 577 13.61 27.68 -25.59
CA ILE A 577 14.73 28.12 -26.42
C ILE A 577 14.70 27.36 -27.75
N ARG A 578 14.63 28.10 -28.85
CA ARG A 578 14.82 27.55 -30.19
C ARG A 578 16.29 27.68 -30.56
N THR A 579 16.90 26.55 -30.91
CA THR A 579 18.26 26.49 -31.44
C THR A 579 18.20 26.28 -32.95
N TRP A 580 18.95 27.09 -33.69
CA TRP A 580 19.08 27.01 -35.14
C TRP A 580 20.33 26.19 -35.54
N PRO A 581 20.37 25.61 -36.75
CA PRO A 581 21.52 24.80 -37.20
C PRO A 581 22.87 25.51 -37.19
N ASP A 582 22.87 26.85 -37.24
CA ASP A 582 24.06 27.70 -37.15
C ASP A 582 24.52 27.95 -35.70
N GLY A 583 23.86 27.36 -34.71
CA GLY A 583 24.13 27.53 -33.29
C GLY A 583 23.44 28.74 -32.65
N GLY A 584 22.65 29.51 -33.41
CA GLY A 584 21.87 30.63 -32.88
C GLY A 584 20.81 30.14 -31.88
N ARG A 585 20.74 30.76 -30.70
CA ARG A 585 19.74 30.44 -29.65
C ARG A 585 18.83 31.63 -29.42
N GLN A 586 17.52 31.43 -29.47
CA GLN A 586 16.55 32.50 -29.23
C GLN A 586 15.36 32.01 -28.38
N PRO A 587 14.93 32.78 -27.36
CA PRO A 587 13.73 32.48 -26.59
C PRO A 587 12.47 32.73 -27.43
N MET A 588 11.56 31.77 -27.42
CA MET A 588 10.30 31.79 -28.16
C MET A 588 9.12 31.56 -27.22
N VAL A 589 8.03 32.31 -27.43
CA VAL A 589 6.73 32.02 -26.81
C VAL A 589 5.99 31.03 -27.70
N MET A 590 5.50 29.93 -27.12
CA MET A 590 4.79 28.90 -27.85
C MET A 590 3.58 29.47 -28.61
N GLY A 591 3.62 29.40 -29.95
CA GLY A 591 2.57 29.92 -30.83
C GLY A 591 2.39 31.45 -30.75
N GLY A 592 3.33 32.20 -30.19
CA GLY A 592 3.22 33.66 -30.00
C GLY A 592 2.13 34.11 -29.03
N ARG A 593 1.54 33.18 -28.27
CA ARG A 593 0.35 33.41 -27.45
C ARG A 593 0.73 33.92 -26.05
N ILE A 594 0.72 35.23 -25.87
CA ILE A 594 1.17 35.89 -24.62
C ILE A 594 0.22 35.62 -23.43
N ASP A 595 -1.07 35.39 -23.70
CA ASP A 595 -2.11 35.07 -22.72
C ASP A 595 -2.08 33.59 -22.26
N GLY A 596 -1.17 32.78 -22.81
CA GLY A 596 -0.94 31.39 -22.38
C GLY A 596 -2.02 30.40 -22.82
N TYR A 597 -1.96 29.17 -22.31
CA TYR A 597 -2.84 28.07 -22.67
C TYR A 597 -3.50 27.46 -21.44
N THR A 598 -4.73 26.97 -21.57
CA THR A 598 -5.36 26.20 -20.48
C THR A 598 -4.68 24.83 -20.31
N VAL A 599 -4.88 24.19 -19.17
CA VAL A 599 -4.34 22.84 -18.90
C VAL A 599 -4.78 21.84 -19.97
N GLU A 600 -6.03 21.91 -20.41
CA GLU A 600 -6.58 21.05 -21.47
C GLU A 600 -5.94 21.33 -22.83
N GLU A 601 -5.73 22.61 -23.18
CA GLU A 601 -5.07 23.01 -24.43
C GLU A 601 -3.60 22.55 -24.49
N ILE A 602 -2.92 22.53 -23.34
CA ILE A 602 -1.56 22.02 -23.18
C ILE A 602 -1.56 20.49 -23.31
N GLY A 603 -2.49 19.80 -22.65
CA GLY A 603 -2.66 18.35 -22.77
C GLY A 603 -2.89 17.89 -24.21
N ARG A 604 -3.70 18.61 -25.00
CA ARG A 604 -3.90 18.32 -26.44
C ARG A 604 -2.63 18.53 -27.28
N ARG A 605 -1.68 19.32 -26.80
CA ARG A 605 -0.41 19.64 -27.48
C ARG A 605 0.78 18.89 -26.88
N ALA A 606 0.57 18.00 -25.92
CA ALA A 606 1.65 17.33 -25.18
C ALA A 606 2.77 16.77 -26.07
N ARG A 607 2.43 16.10 -27.18
CA ARG A 607 3.43 15.58 -28.14
C ARG A 607 4.34 16.64 -28.77
N TYR A 608 3.80 17.82 -29.04
CA TYR A 608 4.59 18.95 -29.56
C TYR A 608 5.50 19.50 -28.46
N ILE A 609 4.98 19.61 -27.24
CA ILE A 609 5.70 20.13 -26.07
C ILE A 609 6.84 19.19 -25.65
N ASP A 610 6.65 17.88 -25.79
CA ASP A 610 7.67 16.87 -25.52
C ASP A 610 8.92 17.05 -26.42
N GLY A 611 8.75 17.61 -27.62
CA GLY A 611 9.85 17.91 -28.55
C GLY A 611 10.56 19.25 -28.32
N LEU A 612 10.15 20.04 -27.33
CA LEU A 612 10.76 21.32 -27.01
C LEU A 612 11.84 21.17 -25.92
N HIS A 613 12.86 22.02 -26.00
CA HIS A 613 14.01 22.06 -25.10
C HIS A 613 14.06 23.36 -24.30
N GLU A 614 14.60 23.29 -23.08
CA GLU A 614 14.72 24.43 -22.15
C GLU A 614 13.39 25.18 -21.99
N LEU A 615 12.37 24.41 -21.63
CA LEU A 615 10.99 24.89 -21.49
C LEU A 615 10.80 25.56 -20.13
N GLU A 616 10.04 26.66 -20.12
CA GLU A 616 9.63 27.35 -18.90
C GLU A 616 8.11 27.59 -18.89
N TYR A 617 7.55 27.56 -17.69
CA TYR A 617 6.15 27.85 -17.43
C TYR A 617 6.01 29.18 -16.69
N THR A 618 5.13 30.06 -17.19
CA THR A 618 4.63 31.22 -16.42
C THR A 618 3.18 30.94 -16.04
N PRO A 619 2.84 30.75 -14.75
CA PRO A 619 1.46 30.65 -14.31
C PRO A 619 0.75 32.00 -14.44
N LEU A 620 -0.40 32.02 -15.11
CA LEU A 620 -1.23 33.20 -15.34
C LEU A 620 -2.63 32.95 -14.79
N SER A 621 -3.11 33.88 -13.96
CA SER A 621 -4.46 33.83 -13.41
C SER A 621 -5.00 35.24 -13.20
N ASP A 622 -6.30 35.39 -13.40
CA ASP A 622 -6.99 36.66 -13.21
C ASP A 622 -7.28 36.90 -11.72
N GLU A 623 -7.74 35.85 -11.02
CA GLU A 623 -8.13 35.92 -9.61
C GLU A 623 -7.01 35.52 -8.64
N ARG A 624 -5.96 34.85 -9.13
CA ARG A 624 -4.86 34.33 -8.30
C ARG A 624 -3.53 34.94 -8.69
N ARG A 625 -2.67 35.08 -7.69
CA ARG A 625 -1.31 35.58 -7.87
C ARG A 625 -0.30 34.53 -7.44
N HIS A 626 0.77 34.43 -8.21
CA HIS A 626 1.83 33.46 -7.99
C HIS A 626 3.18 34.18 -7.96
N VAL A 627 4.05 33.77 -7.05
CA VAL A 627 5.43 34.26 -6.96
C VAL A 627 6.37 33.10 -7.26
N VAL A 628 7.40 33.38 -8.06
CA VAL A 628 8.48 32.43 -8.33
C VAL A 628 9.74 32.91 -7.64
N ILE A 629 10.44 31.98 -7.00
CA ILE A 629 11.75 32.20 -6.39
C ILE A 629 12.74 31.33 -7.17
N HIS A 630 13.74 31.95 -7.79
CA HIS A 630 14.77 31.28 -8.60
C HIS A 630 16.04 31.01 -7.83
N GLY A 631 16.83 30.05 -8.31
CA GLY A 631 18.24 29.93 -7.95
C GLY A 631 18.53 29.58 -6.50
N MET A 632 17.56 29.03 -5.76
CA MET A 632 17.78 28.67 -4.37
C MET A 632 18.74 27.48 -4.28
N THR A 633 19.73 27.55 -3.40
CA THR A 633 20.50 26.35 -3.00
C THR A 633 19.63 25.43 -2.15
N ARG A 634 20.06 24.17 -1.94
CA ARG A 634 19.34 23.25 -1.04
C ARG A 634 19.16 23.82 0.37
N GLU A 635 20.16 24.51 0.89
CA GLU A 635 20.10 25.12 2.22
C GLU A 635 19.10 26.28 2.26
N GLN A 636 19.12 27.15 1.26
CA GLN A 636 18.15 28.25 1.17
C GLN A 636 16.71 27.75 1.01
N ALA A 637 16.48 26.72 0.19
CA ALA A 637 15.17 26.09 0.06
C ALA A 637 14.69 25.47 1.38
N ARG A 638 15.60 24.87 2.16
CA ARG A 638 15.30 24.36 3.51
C ARG A 638 14.95 25.49 4.47
N ASN A 639 15.73 26.57 4.49
CA ASN A 639 15.48 27.74 5.35
C ASN A 639 14.16 28.43 4.98
N PHE A 640 13.84 28.53 3.69
CA PHE A 640 12.57 29.04 3.20
C PHE A 640 11.37 28.27 3.78
N LEU A 641 11.45 26.92 3.81
CA LEU A 641 10.43 26.08 4.43
C LEU A 641 10.38 26.21 5.95
N ILE A 642 11.55 26.30 6.62
CA ILE A 642 11.65 26.48 8.08
C ILE A 642 11.05 27.82 8.52
N ASP A 643 11.27 28.88 7.75
CA ASP A 643 10.74 30.23 8.00
C ASP A 643 9.20 30.32 7.83
N GLY A 644 8.57 29.20 7.45
CA GLY A 644 7.12 28.99 7.42
C GLY A 644 6.50 29.22 6.04
N PHE A 645 7.29 29.48 5.00
CA PHE A 645 6.75 29.58 3.65
C PHE A 645 6.41 28.20 3.09
N LYS A 646 5.25 28.11 2.43
CA LYS A 646 4.72 26.86 1.87
C LYS A 646 4.55 27.02 0.36
N PRO A 647 5.48 26.51 -0.46
CA PRO A 647 5.35 26.57 -1.91
C PRO A 647 4.24 25.63 -2.38
N ALA A 648 3.61 25.96 -3.51
CA ALA A 648 2.71 25.05 -4.22
C ALA A 648 3.51 24.03 -5.04
N ALA A 649 4.65 24.42 -5.59
CA ALA A 649 5.57 23.53 -6.28
C ALA A 649 7.03 23.87 -5.97
N LEU A 650 7.87 22.84 -5.89
CA LEU A 650 9.33 22.96 -5.79
C LEU A 650 9.97 22.13 -6.91
N VAL A 651 10.71 22.81 -7.77
CA VAL A 651 11.38 22.24 -8.95
C VAL A 651 12.89 22.28 -8.70
N GLU A 652 13.58 21.16 -8.87
CA GLU A 652 15.04 21.08 -8.84
C GLU A 652 15.56 21.13 -10.27
N SER A 653 16.27 22.21 -10.63
CA SER A 653 16.76 22.47 -11.98
C SER A 653 18.15 21.87 -12.24
N SER A 654 18.97 21.70 -11.20
CA SER A 654 20.27 21.02 -11.24
C SER A 654 20.60 20.43 -9.86
N THR A 655 21.74 19.75 -9.71
CA THR A 655 22.12 19.01 -8.48
C THR A 655 22.14 19.84 -7.19
N ASP A 656 22.10 21.18 -7.28
CA ASP A 656 21.94 22.07 -6.12
C ASP A 656 21.22 23.40 -6.45
N SER A 657 20.28 23.38 -7.40
CA SER A 657 19.48 24.58 -7.73
C SER A 657 17.99 24.27 -7.72
N PHE A 658 17.23 25.09 -6.98
CA PHE A 658 15.82 24.92 -6.73
C PHE A 658 15.04 26.18 -7.09
N GLU A 659 13.85 25.98 -7.66
CA GLU A 659 12.88 27.02 -7.94
C GLU A 659 11.57 26.71 -7.22
N ALA A 660 11.02 27.69 -6.51
CA ALA A 660 9.76 27.54 -5.78
C ALA A 660 8.68 28.40 -6.42
N VAL A 661 7.50 27.81 -6.64
CA VAL A 661 6.29 28.52 -7.03
C VAL A 661 5.36 28.60 -5.83
N VAL A 662 4.99 29.80 -5.42
CA VAL A 662 4.17 30.08 -4.24
C VAL A 662 2.86 30.71 -4.65
N ASN A 663 1.74 30.15 -4.21
CA ASN A 663 0.43 30.78 -4.37
C ASN A 663 0.23 31.83 -3.26
N VAL A 664 -0.04 33.06 -3.66
CA VAL A 664 -0.23 34.19 -2.74
C VAL A 664 -1.63 34.14 -2.12
N GLY A 665 -1.72 34.35 -0.80
CA GLY A 665 -2.97 34.16 -0.05
C GLY A 665 -3.88 35.37 0.12
N GLU A 666 -3.39 36.58 -0.17
CA GLU A 666 -4.18 37.82 -0.10
C GLU A 666 -4.48 38.34 -1.51
N LEU A 667 -5.53 39.16 -1.67
CA LEU A 667 -5.79 39.96 -2.89
C LEU A 667 -4.62 40.93 -3.11
N ALA A 668 -3.57 40.43 -3.75
CA ALA A 668 -2.36 41.16 -4.07
C ALA A 668 -2.51 41.88 -5.40
N GLU A 669 -2.15 43.16 -5.42
CA GLU A 669 -1.98 43.90 -6.67
C GLU A 669 -0.71 43.42 -7.38
N ASN A 670 -0.58 43.70 -8.68
CA ASN A 670 0.63 43.33 -9.43
C ASN A 670 1.90 43.97 -8.84
N SER A 671 1.78 45.17 -8.25
CA SER A 671 2.83 45.86 -7.49
C SER A 671 3.28 45.06 -6.27
N ASP A 672 2.34 44.49 -5.50
CA ASP A 672 2.65 43.65 -4.34
C ASP A 672 3.38 42.38 -4.75
N VAL A 673 2.94 41.72 -5.84
CA VAL A 673 3.58 40.51 -6.36
C VAL A 673 5.03 40.78 -6.77
N VAL A 674 5.29 41.89 -7.45
CA VAL A 674 6.65 42.30 -7.83
C VAL A 674 7.49 42.60 -6.59
N ALA A 675 6.93 43.29 -5.60
CA ALA A 675 7.64 43.63 -4.37
C ALA A 675 8.00 42.38 -3.54
N ILE A 676 7.05 41.46 -3.34
CA ILE A 676 7.28 40.17 -2.67
C ILE A 676 8.30 39.34 -3.43
N SER A 677 8.15 39.24 -4.76
CA SER A 677 9.06 38.47 -5.60
C SER A 677 10.49 38.96 -5.42
N ARG A 678 10.71 40.29 -5.42
CA ARG A 678 12.02 40.87 -5.16
C ARG A 678 12.55 40.49 -3.78
N VAL A 679 11.78 40.71 -2.73
CA VAL A 679 12.22 40.44 -1.34
C VAL A 679 12.54 38.96 -1.11
N LEU A 680 11.71 38.05 -1.65
CA LEU A 680 11.93 36.61 -1.48
C LEU A 680 13.12 36.11 -2.31
N ASN A 681 13.32 36.63 -3.52
CA ASN A 681 14.49 36.30 -4.32
C ASN A 681 15.77 36.89 -3.71
N GLU A 682 15.76 38.12 -3.19
CA GLU A 682 16.92 38.68 -2.47
C GLU A 682 17.28 37.88 -1.20
N ARG A 683 16.27 37.34 -0.50
CA ARG A 683 16.47 36.61 0.76
C ARG A 683 16.86 35.15 0.57
N TYR A 684 16.28 34.46 -0.41
CA TYR A 684 16.40 33.00 -0.55
C TYR A 684 16.93 32.53 -1.90
N GLY A 685 17.02 33.40 -2.91
CA GLY A 685 17.31 33.03 -4.29
C GLY A 685 18.28 33.99 -4.99
N ASP A 686 18.10 34.16 -6.30
CA ASP A 686 18.89 35.08 -7.11
C ASP A 686 18.40 36.53 -7.00
N ALA A 687 19.25 37.46 -6.56
CA ALA A 687 18.92 38.88 -6.34
C ALA A 687 18.62 39.70 -7.63
N THR A 688 18.35 39.05 -8.76
CA THR A 688 18.15 39.75 -10.03
C THR A 688 16.82 40.53 -10.02
N PRO A 689 16.81 41.83 -10.39
CA PRO A 689 15.61 42.65 -10.29
C PRO A 689 14.55 42.23 -11.32
N ALA A 690 13.53 41.52 -10.86
CA ALA A 690 12.44 41.04 -11.71
C ALA A 690 11.52 42.19 -12.16
N LYS A 691 11.46 42.45 -13.46
CA LYS A 691 10.41 43.27 -14.09
C LYS A 691 9.21 42.39 -14.46
N GLY A 692 8.35 42.07 -13.48
CA GLY A 692 7.05 41.38 -13.71
C GLY A 692 6.96 39.94 -13.22
N ILE A 693 5.94 39.20 -13.69
CA ILE A 693 5.69 37.79 -13.32
C ILE A 693 6.77 36.91 -13.97
N LEU A 694 7.55 36.25 -13.12
CA LEU A 694 8.65 35.37 -13.51
C LEU A 694 8.14 34.02 -14.05
N SER A 695 8.82 33.51 -15.08
CA SER A 695 8.71 32.12 -15.51
C SER A 695 9.50 31.21 -14.56
N HIS A 696 9.39 29.89 -14.68
CA HIS A 696 10.25 28.93 -13.98
C HIS A 696 10.42 27.69 -14.86
N ARG A 697 11.48 26.93 -14.65
CA ARG A 697 11.81 25.77 -15.46
C ARG A 697 10.71 24.70 -15.36
N ALA A 698 10.32 24.20 -16.53
CA ALA A 698 9.40 23.08 -16.61
C ALA A 698 10.09 21.80 -16.10
N PRO A 699 9.41 20.97 -15.29
CA PRO A 699 9.92 19.64 -14.95
C PRO A 699 10.19 18.80 -16.21
N GLU A 700 11.38 18.21 -16.30
CA GLU A 700 11.83 17.38 -17.43
C GLU A 700 11.99 15.90 -17.03
N ILE A 701 12.10 15.04 -18.03
CA ILE A 701 12.45 13.62 -17.84
C ILE A 701 13.98 13.55 -17.75
N SER A 702 14.50 12.89 -16.71
CA SER A 702 15.91 12.54 -16.66
C SER A 702 16.29 11.69 -17.88
N GLY A 703 17.16 12.20 -18.76
CA GLY A 703 17.86 11.39 -19.76
C GLY A 703 17.43 11.52 -21.22
N SER A 704 16.85 12.64 -21.68
CA SER A 704 16.40 12.77 -23.10
C SER A 704 17.23 13.68 -24.01
N SER A 705 18.39 14.19 -23.57
CA SER A 705 19.32 14.94 -24.45
C SER A 705 20.73 14.35 -24.42
N PRO A 706 21.42 14.22 -25.57
CA PRO A 706 22.84 13.89 -25.61
C PRO A 706 23.64 15.09 -25.12
N GLY A 707 24.29 14.93 -23.96
CA GLY A 707 25.11 15.95 -23.30
C GLY A 707 24.64 16.19 -21.86
N ASP A 708 25.33 15.58 -20.91
CA ASP A 708 25.40 15.79 -19.45
C ASP A 708 24.63 16.97 -18.79
N TRP A 709 23.31 17.06 -18.97
CA TRP A 709 22.47 17.93 -18.14
C TRP A 709 21.76 17.12 -17.04
N PRO A 710 21.92 17.46 -15.75
CA PRO A 710 21.15 16.83 -14.67
C PRO A 710 19.66 17.16 -14.88
N GLY A 711 18.83 16.12 -15.07
CA GLY A 711 17.41 16.31 -15.41
C GLY A 711 16.64 17.13 -14.37
N ILE A 712 15.83 18.08 -14.84
CA ILE A 712 15.01 18.97 -14.02
C ILE A 712 13.87 18.15 -13.38
N ARG A 713 13.75 18.11 -12.05
CA ARG A 713 12.78 17.25 -11.33
C ARG A 713 11.78 18.04 -10.51
N LEU A 714 10.49 17.72 -10.67
CA LEU A 714 9.44 18.17 -9.75
C LEU A 714 9.56 17.42 -8.41
N ARG A 715 10.15 18.06 -7.39
CA ARG A 715 10.37 17.47 -6.07
C ARG A 715 9.11 17.48 -5.21
N TYR A 716 8.34 18.56 -5.30
CA TYR A 716 7.15 18.77 -4.50
C TYR A 716 6.07 19.48 -5.33
N ALA A 717 4.82 19.05 -5.18
CA ALA A 717 3.67 19.65 -5.84
C ALA A 717 2.40 19.31 -5.05
N GLU A 718 1.92 20.26 -4.26
CA GLU A 718 0.66 20.16 -3.52
C GLU A 718 -0.01 21.53 -3.49
N HIS A 719 -1.33 21.56 -3.54
CA HIS A 719 -2.06 22.82 -3.51
C HIS A 719 -2.00 23.45 -2.11
N HIS A 720 -1.20 24.50 -1.97
CA HIS A 720 -1.11 25.33 -0.77
C HIS A 720 -1.29 26.80 -1.14
N ILE A 721 -1.97 27.53 -0.27
CA ILE A 721 -2.03 29.00 -0.30
C ILE A 721 -1.17 29.49 0.87
N CYS A 722 -0.14 30.29 0.59
CA CYS A 722 0.86 30.65 1.60
C CYS A 722 0.45 31.91 2.37
N SER A 723 -0.06 31.77 3.60
CA SER A 723 -0.49 32.90 4.45
C SER A 723 0.64 33.89 4.76
N LYS A 724 1.88 33.40 4.92
CA LYS A 724 3.10 34.20 5.12
C LYS A 724 3.33 35.26 4.04
N THR A 725 2.86 35.03 2.81
CA THR A 725 2.93 36.05 1.75
C THR A 725 2.02 37.24 2.05
N GLY A 726 0.85 37.03 2.66
CA GLY A 726 -0.04 38.12 3.10
C GLY A 726 0.57 38.96 4.22
N GLU A 727 1.19 38.30 5.22
CA GLU A 727 1.94 38.99 6.28
C GLU A 727 3.03 39.90 5.70
N LEU A 728 3.79 39.40 4.72
CA LEU A 728 4.84 40.15 4.04
C LEU A 728 4.28 41.31 3.22
N ILE A 729 3.12 41.14 2.55
CA ILE A 729 2.44 42.23 1.84
C ILE A 729 2.08 43.35 2.81
N GLN A 730 1.48 43.01 3.96
CA GLN A 730 1.08 43.99 4.96
C GLN A 730 2.29 44.74 5.52
N GLU A 731 3.40 44.06 5.77
CA GLU A 731 4.66 44.66 6.19
C GLU A 731 5.22 45.64 5.15
N LEU A 732 5.24 45.24 3.87
CA LEU A 732 5.72 46.08 2.78
C LEU A 732 4.84 47.31 2.56
N ARG A 733 3.51 47.14 2.60
CA ARG A 733 2.54 48.24 2.53
C ARG A 733 2.69 49.20 3.72
N ALA A 734 2.92 48.69 4.93
CA ALA A 734 3.16 49.52 6.11
C ALA A 734 4.45 50.34 5.98
N ARG A 735 5.56 49.72 5.52
CA ARG A 735 6.81 50.43 5.24
C ARG A 735 6.64 51.53 4.19
N LEU A 736 5.85 51.27 3.15
CA LEU A 736 5.47 52.24 2.13
C LEU A 736 4.72 53.44 2.73
N VAL A 737 3.76 53.21 3.61
CA VAL A 737 3.00 54.28 4.28
C VAL A 737 3.89 55.09 5.21
N SER A 738 4.76 54.45 5.99
CA SER A 738 5.74 55.14 6.86
C SER A 738 6.71 56.00 6.06
N ALA A 739 7.29 55.47 4.99
CA ALA A 739 8.19 56.22 4.11
C ALA A 739 7.49 57.43 3.44
N ARG A 740 6.22 57.27 3.06
CA ARG A 740 5.41 58.37 2.52
C ARG A 740 5.11 59.44 3.58
N GLY A 741 4.88 59.05 4.83
CA GLY A 741 4.71 59.96 5.97
C GLY A 741 5.95 60.83 6.23
N GLU A 742 7.14 60.23 6.17
CA GLU A 742 8.42 60.95 6.32
C GLU A 742 8.66 61.96 5.19
N ILE A 743 8.35 61.61 3.94
CA ILE A 743 8.53 62.51 2.80
C ILE A 743 7.53 63.67 2.81
N THR A 744 6.35 63.51 3.42
CA THR A 744 5.35 64.59 3.55
C THR A 744 5.83 65.73 4.45
N GLN A 745 6.93 65.55 5.19
CA GLN A 745 7.58 66.61 5.98
C GLN A 745 8.56 67.48 5.16
N ILE A 746 8.83 67.16 3.90
CA ILE A 746 9.65 68.01 3.00
C ILE A 746 8.76 69.14 2.45
N GLN A 747 9.03 70.39 2.84
CA GLN A 747 8.33 71.58 2.36
C GLN A 747 8.59 71.82 0.86
N LEU A 748 7.70 71.30 0.00
CA LEU A 748 7.67 71.59 -1.43
C LEU A 748 6.85 72.87 -1.70
N PRO A 749 7.19 73.65 -2.75
CA PRO A 749 6.43 74.85 -3.11
C PRO A 749 4.96 74.49 -3.42
N ARG A 750 4.02 75.26 -2.87
CA ARG A 750 2.57 75.01 -3.01
C ARG A 750 2.04 75.16 -4.45
N THR A 751 2.81 75.78 -5.34
CA THR A 751 2.50 75.95 -6.77
C THR A 751 3.81 75.94 -7.58
N ALA A 752 3.85 75.22 -8.70
CA ALA A 752 5.00 75.17 -9.59
C ALA A 752 4.95 76.34 -10.59
N ALA A 753 5.71 77.40 -10.33
CA ALA A 753 5.73 78.60 -11.17
C ALA A 753 6.63 78.43 -12.42
N THR A 754 7.65 77.57 -12.33
CA THR A 754 8.61 77.28 -13.41
C THR A 754 8.66 75.79 -13.74
N ALA A 755 9.26 75.44 -14.88
CA ALA A 755 9.51 74.04 -15.24
C ALA A 755 10.44 73.33 -14.23
N ALA A 756 11.35 74.07 -13.59
CA ALA A 756 12.22 73.57 -12.53
C ALA A 756 11.44 73.26 -11.24
N ASP A 757 10.47 74.11 -10.87
CA ASP A 757 9.56 73.83 -9.75
C ASP A 757 8.71 72.59 -10.04
N ALA A 758 8.16 72.49 -11.24
CA ALA A 758 7.40 71.32 -11.66
C ALA A 758 8.28 70.06 -11.64
N TYR A 759 9.52 70.15 -12.11
CA TYR A 759 10.49 69.07 -12.01
C TYR A 759 10.70 68.61 -10.57
N ARG A 760 10.90 69.52 -9.61
CA ARG A 760 11.07 69.18 -8.18
C ARG A 760 9.85 68.49 -7.59
N VAL A 761 8.65 68.97 -7.90
CA VAL A 761 7.41 68.37 -7.39
C VAL A 761 7.16 67.00 -8.02
N HIS A 762 7.39 66.83 -9.33
CA HIS A 762 7.30 65.52 -10.00
C HIS A 762 8.38 64.55 -9.51
N ARG A 763 9.58 65.03 -9.24
CA ARG A 763 10.65 64.25 -8.61
C ARG A 763 10.23 63.79 -7.24
N ALA A 764 9.70 64.67 -6.39
CA ALA A 764 9.19 64.29 -5.07
C ALA A 764 8.00 63.31 -5.14
N ASP A 765 7.09 63.47 -6.11
CA ASP A 765 6.00 62.51 -6.35
C ASP A 765 6.50 61.14 -6.82
N LEU A 766 7.59 61.08 -7.60
CA LEU A 766 8.22 59.81 -7.97
C LEU A 766 8.97 59.19 -6.79
N MET A 767 9.65 60.02 -5.98
CA MET A 767 10.38 59.57 -4.79
C MET A 767 9.44 59.05 -3.70
N THR A 768 8.25 59.64 -3.53
CA THR A 768 7.20 59.17 -2.59
C THR A 768 6.54 57.85 -2.97
N ARG A 769 6.62 57.44 -4.23
CA ARG A 769 5.96 56.22 -4.74
C ARG A 769 6.88 54.99 -4.76
N GLN A 770 7.96 54.99 -3.98
CA GLN A 770 9.02 53.96 -3.99
C GLN A 770 9.57 53.69 -5.42
N ILE A 771 10.12 54.73 -6.03
CA ILE A 771 11.03 54.59 -7.18
C ILE A 771 12.40 55.12 -6.75
N ARG A 772 12.99 54.50 -5.73
CA ARG A 772 14.38 54.76 -5.37
C ARG A 772 15.27 53.54 -5.61
N ASP A 773 14.73 52.33 -5.44
CA ASP A 773 15.55 51.12 -5.39
C ASP A 773 15.51 50.28 -6.69
N ALA A 774 14.91 50.77 -7.79
CA ALA A 774 14.75 49.99 -9.03
C ALA A 774 15.01 50.75 -10.34
N LEU A 775 15.28 52.06 -10.29
CA LEU A 775 15.55 52.87 -11.49
C LEU A 775 16.75 53.77 -11.24
N ASP A 776 17.73 53.71 -12.16
CA ASP A 776 18.85 54.64 -12.20
C ASP A 776 18.35 56.08 -12.36
N ILE A 777 19.13 57.05 -11.90
CA ILE A 777 18.84 58.49 -11.92
C ILE A 777 18.40 58.93 -13.32
N SER A 778 19.04 58.39 -14.36
CA SER A 778 18.73 58.63 -15.78
C SER A 778 17.30 58.25 -16.17
N SER A 779 16.78 57.17 -15.60
CA SER A 779 15.42 56.69 -15.89
C SER A 779 14.36 57.53 -15.17
N ILE A 780 14.70 58.05 -13.98
CA ILE A 780 13.83 58.97 -13.24
C ILE A 780 13.70 60.29 -14.00
N ASP A 781 14.81 60.84 -14.47
CA ASP A 781 14.84 62.09 -15.22
C ASP A 781 14.08 61.99 -16.55
N ALA A 782 14.23 60.86 -17.27
CA ALA A 782 13.46 60.57 -18.48
C ALA A 782 11.95 60.49 -18.19
N ALA A 783 11.55 59.88 -17.07
CA ALA A 783 10.15 59.80 -16.68
C ALA A 783 9.57 61.18 -16.30
N ILE A 784 10.33 62.02 -15.60
CA ILE A 784 9.91 63.39 -15.26
C ILE A 784 9.79 64.23 -16.55
N ALA A 785 10.73 64.10 -17.49
CA ALA A 785 10.69 64.80 -18.77
C ALA A 785 9.41 64.49 -19.56
N VAL A 786 8.97 63.22 -19.58
CA VAL A 786 7.69 62.83 -20.19
C VAL A 786 6.49 63.41 -19.43
N ARG A 787 6.53 63.45 -18.08
CA ARG A 787 5.46 64.07 -17.27
C ARG A 787 5.29 65.56 -17.55
N LEU A 788 6.39 66.31 -17.56
CA LEU A 788 6.40 67.74 -17.87
C LEU A 788 5.87 67.99 -19.29
N ARG A 789 6.21 67.13 -20.25
CA ARG A 789 5.64 67.21 -21.59
C ARG A 789 4.10 67.03 -21.56
N VAL A 790 3.59 66.04 -20.84
CA VAL A 790 2.13 65.77 -20.74
C VAL A 790 1.39 66.94 -20.09
N THR A 791 1.99 67.63 -19.11
CA THR A 791 1.42 68.82 -18.48
C THR A 791 1.62 70.11 -19.27
N GLY A 792 2.25 70.04 -20.45
CA GLY A 792 2.30 71.11 -21.44
C GLY A 792 3.54 72.00 -21.36
N TYR A 793 4.66 71.51 -20.82
CA TYR A 793 5.96 72.15 -20.96
C TYR A 793 6.58 71.81 -22.32
N THR A 794 7.27 72.78 -22.89
CA THR A 794 7.98 72.66 -24.18
C THR A 794 9.30 71.92 -24.01
N ARG A 795 9.87 71.41 -25.12
CA ARG A 795 11.18 70.74 -25.12
C ARG A 795 12.27 71.59 -24.46
N ALA A 796 12.31 72.88 -24.78
CA ALA A 796 13.29 73.82 -24.22
C ALA A 796 13.10 74.05 -22.71
N GLU A 797 11.85 74.12 -22.23
CA GLU A 797 11.55 74.26 -20.80
C GLU A 797 11.94 73.01 -19.99
N VAL A 798 11.74 71.83 -20.56
CA VAL A 798 12.12 70.54 -19.93
C VAL A 798 13.65 70.40 -19.86
N GLU A 799 14.34 70.74 -20.94
CA GLU A 799 15.81 70.76 -21.00
C GLU A 799 16.39 71.74 -19.96
N HIS A 800 15.83 72.95 -19.87
CA HIS A 800 16.24 73.96 -18.89
C HIS A 800 15.97 73.52 -17.44
N ALA A 801 14.84 72.86 -17.17
CA ALA A 801 14.51 72.35 -15.84
C ALA A 801 15.52 71.28 -15.36
N LEU A 802 15.87 70.34 -16.24
CA LEU A 802 16.88 69.32 -15.96
C LEU A 802 18.27 69.94 -15.72
N MET A 803 18.65 70.92 -16.53
CA MET A 803 19.88 71.70 -16.34
C MET A 803 19.92 72.39 -14.98
N SER A 804 18.87 73.13 -14.63
CA SER A 804 18.83 73.93 -13.40
C SER A 804 18.84 73.09 -12.13
N GLU A 805 18.17 71.94 -12.12
CA GLU A 805 17.97 71.13 -10.92
C GLU A 805 19.07 70.09 -10.69
N ARG A 806 19.93 69.85 -11.69
CA ARG A 806 21.03 68.87 -11.62
C ARG A 806 22.43 69.46 -11.80
N ALA A 807 22.56 70.72 -12.19
CA ALA A 807 23.84 71.43 -12.27
C ALA A 807 24.47 71.58 -10.87
N GLY A 808 25.30 70.60 -10.50
CA GLY A 808 26.05 70.61 -9.23
C GLY A 808 26.30 69.23 -8.61
N GLU A 809 25.63 68.16 -9.05
CA GLU A 809 25.75 66.83 -8.41
C GLU A 809 26.96 66.00 -8.92
N GLU A 810 27.46 66.19 -10.15
CA GLU A 810 28.63 65.45 -10.71
C GLU A 810 29.37 66.22 -11.83
N ALA A 811 30.64 65.87 -12.09
CA ALA A 811 31.43 66.31 -13.25
C ALA A 811 31.02 65.57 -14.54
N ARG A 812 29.86 65.90 -15.10
CA ARG A 812 29.32 65.37 -16.37
C ARG A 812 29.01 66.50 -17.35
N ASP A 813 28.95 66.18 -18.64
CA ASP A 813 28.43 67.07 -19.70
C ASP A 813 26.90 67.16 -19.58
N TRP A 814 26.44 68.02 -18.67
CA TRP A 814 25.03 68.23 -18.38
C TRP A 814 24.25 68.81 -19.56
N ASP A 815 24.92 69.60 -20.42
CA ASP A 815 24.35 70.10 -21.67
C ASP A 815 23.97 68.94 -22.60
N GLY A 816 24.84 67.94 -22.74
CA GLY A 816 24.55 66.74 -23.53
C GLY A 816 23.43 65.87 -22.94
N TYR A 817 23.42 65.71 -21.62
CA TYR A 817 22.46 64.87 -20.92
C TYR A 817 21.03 65.45 -20.89
N ALA A 818 20.89 66.75 -20.59
CA ALA A 818 19.58 67.40 -20.57
C ALA A 818 18.93 67.41 -21.97
N ARG A 819 19.74 67.60 -23.02
CA ARG A 819 19.30 67.46 -24.42
C ARG A 819 18.83 66.04 -24.72
N TRP A 820 19.60 65.02 -24.32
CA TRP A 820 19.20 63.62 -24.52
C TRP A 820 17.86 63.29 -23.84
N ALA A 821 17.66 63.70 -22.59
CA ALA A 821 16.43 63.42 -21.85
C ALA A 821 15.21 64.16 -22.43
N ALA A 822 15.40 65.40 -22.88
CA ALA A 822 14.37 66.14 -23.61
C ALA A 822 14.06 65.47 -24.97
N ASP A 823 15.08 65.05 -25.73
CA ASP A 823 14.89 64.34 -27.00
C ASP A 823 14.23 62.99 -26.82
N PHE A 824 14.52 62.27 -25.73
CA PHE A 824 13.81 61.05 -25.37
C PHE A 824 12.32 61.32 -25.15
N ALA A 825 11.99 62.34 -24.34
CA ALA A 825 10.61 62.68 -24.02
C ALA A 825 9.81 63.18 -25.22
N PHE A 826 10.45 63.87 -26.18
CA PHE A 826 9.81 64.41 -27.39
C PHE A 826 10.01 63.55 -28.65
N GLY A 827 10.79 62.48 -28.57
CA GLY A 827 11.04 61.52 -29.64
C GLY A 827 9.94 60.47 -29.78
N GLU A 828 10.17 59.46 -30.64
CA GLU A 828 9.15 58.47 -31.00
C GLU A 828 8.71 57.58 -29.82
N VAL A 829 9.66 57.20 -28.95
CA VAL A 829 9.37 56.41 -27.73
C VAL A 829 8.62 57.26 -26.70
N GLY A 830 9.08 58.49 -26.47
CA GLY A 830 8.41 59.46 -25.60
C GLY A 830 7.01 59.83 -26.08
N ASN A 831 6.76 59.88 -27.40
CA ASN A 831 5.41 60.07 -27.97
C ASN A 831 4.44 58.97 -27.51
N ARG A 832 4.84 57.71 -27.66
CA ARG A 832 4.00 56.56 -27.28
C ARG A 832 3.72 56.57 -25.77
N GLU A 833 4.73 56.88 -24.97
CA GLU A 833 4.59 57.00 -23.53
C GLU A 833 3.72 58.19 -23.11
N ALA A 834 3.88 59.36 -23.73
CA ALA A 834 3.04 60.53 -23.46
C ALA A 834 1.57 60.25 -23.77
N VAL A 835 1.25 59.59 -24.88
CA VAL A 835 -0.13 59.17 -25.22
C VAL A 835 -0.69 58.21 -24.17
N ARG A 836 0.11 57.23 -23.73
CA ARG A 836 -0.29 56.27 -22.69
C ARG A 836 -0.54 56.93 -21.34
N LEU A 837 0.25 57.96 -21.02
CA LEU A 837 0.28 58.62 -19.73
C LEU A 837 -0.62 59.87 -19.63
N ASP A 838 -1.19 60.34 -20.75
CA ASP A 838 -2.12 61.47 -20.82
C ASP A 838 -3.32 61.33 -19.88
N ARG A 839 -3.74 60.09 -19.58
CA ARG A 839 -4.78 59.79 -18.58
C ARG A 839 -4.47 60.29 -17.16
N TYR A 840 -3.21 60.61 -16.85
CA TYR A 840 -2.78 61.15 -15.56
C TYR A 840 -2.59 62.67 -15.58
N ARG A 841 -2.86 63.34 -16.71
CA ARG A 841 -2.61 64.76 -16.93
C ARG A 841 -3.28 65.65 -15.88
N GLU A 842 -4.56 65.43 -15.58
CA GLU A 842 -5.30 66.23 -14.58
C GLU A 842 -4.66 66.13 -13.19
N ARG A 843 -4.37 64.89 -12.74
CA ARG A 843 -3.68 64.64 -11.48
C ARG A 843 -2.30 65.31 -11.40
N TRP A 844 -1.59 65.35 -12.52
CA TRP A 844 -0.27 65.99 -12.60
C TRP A 844 -0.34 67.52 -12.67
N LEU A 845 -1.39 68.09 -13.25
CA LEU A 845 -1.67 69.52 -13.18
C LEU A 845 -2.05 69.94 -11.75
N GLU A 846 -2.84 69.13 -11.04
CA GLU A 846 -3.12 69.33 -9.62
C GLU A 846 -1.85 69.25 -8.76
N LEU A 847 -0.96 68.30 -9.08
CA LEU A 847 0.33 68.16 -8.42
C LEU A 847 1.20 69.41 -8.62
N GLU A 848 1.15 70.03 -9.79
CA GLU A 848 1.81 71.32 -10.09
C GLU A 848 1.10 72.53 -9.44
N GLY A 849 -0.06 72.34 -8.80
CA GLY A 849 -0.86 73.41 -8.21
C GLY A 849 -1.64 74.26 -9.23
N ARG A 850 -1.90 73.72 -10.43
CA ARG A 850 -2.59 74.40 -11.54
C ARG A 850 -4.08 74.02 -11.55
N THR A 851 -4.96 74.93 -11.12
CA THR A 851 -6.42 74.78 -11.13
C THR A 851 -7.04 75.09 -12.51
N SER A 852 -8.29 74.67 -12.73
CA SER A 852 -9.03 74.72 -14.00
C SER A 852 -9.05 76.11 -14.69
N GLU A 853 -8.90 77.20 -13.95
CA GLU A 853 -8.83 78.57 -14.53
C GLU A 853 -7.50 78.86 -15.26
N GLN A 854 -6.40 78.19 -14.89
CA GLN A 854 -5.10 78.31 -15.58
C GLN A 854 -4.98 77.37 -16.79
N GLN A 855 -5.98 76.52 -17.06
CA GLN A 855 -5.98 75.61 -18.22
C GLN A 855 -6.21 76.33 -19.57
N MET A 856 -6.72 77.57 -19.54
CA MET A 856 -7.08 78.32 -20.76
C MET A 856 -5.93 79.16 -21.36
N SER A 857 -4.76 79.26 -20.73
CA SER A 857 -3.69 80.19 -21.16
C SER A 857 -2.53 79.55 -21.95
N ARG A 858 -2.56 78.25 -22.24
CA ARG A 858 -1.56 77.60 -23.13
C ARG A 858 -2.26 76.88 -24.28
N PRO A 859 -1.85 77.10 -25.55
CA PRO A 859 -2.53 76.54 -26.71
C PRO A 859 -2.40 75.01 -26.74
N PRO A 860 -3.45 74.29 -27.19
CA PRO A 860 -3.40 72.84 -27.33
C PRO A 860 -2.38 72.43 -28.39
N SER A 861 -1.44 71.56 -28.02
CA SER A 861 -0.51 70.93 -28.96
C SER A 861 -1.22 69.84 -29.77
N SER A 862 -1.82 70.26 -30.88
CA SER A 862 -2.17 69.51 -32.12
C SER A 862 -3.02 68.23 -32.05
N PRO A 863 -3.87 67.98 -33.07
CA PRO A 863 -4.95 67.00 -33.00
C PRO A 863 -4.47 65.57 -33.28
N ARG A 864 -5.10 64.61 -32.59
CA ARG A 864 -4.97 63.17 -32.79
C ARG A 864 -5.21 62.83 -34.28
N LYS A 865 -4.24 62.16 -34.91
CA LYS A 865 -4.45 61.31 -36.09
C LYS A 865 -4.17 59.87 -35.70
#